data_AF-A0A9P9HB21-F1
#
_entry.id   AF-A0A9P9HB21-F1
#
_cell.length_a   1.000
_cell.length_b   1.000
_cell.length_c   1.000
_cell.angle_alpha   90.00
_cell.angle_beta   90.00
_cell.angle_gamma   90.00
#
_symmetry.space_group_name_H-M   'P 1'
#
loop_
_entity.id
_entity.type
_entity.pdbx_description
1 polymer ?
#
loop_
_entity_poly.entity_id
_entity_poly.type
_entity_poly.pdbx_seq_one_letter_code
_entity_poly.pdbx_strand_id
1 'polypeptide(L)'
;MTAATASHIGLVDEYLAKGTWKVSENSNSTYSHQGLMQYVSNHIISQYWLDKIYTEEIRKYDSENRFHIHDLGFLSAYCSGWSIEDILLQGFGGVENKIQCRPPKHLNTALNQIVNFLFTLQGELAGAQALSSFDTYLAPFIRSDNLSYVEVFKYLQSFVYSLNVPTRSGFQAPFTNLSLDLICPSRLGDQSVIIGGELHEEWIYSDFQEEMDILNKAFAEVMMQGDGNGNIFSFPIPTYNLCEGIDWESPRWKSIWEMTAKYGVPYFANFINSDLDPEDFRSMCCRLRLDLSKLHCRVGGQYGASPLTGSIGVVTVNLPNLAYRSNGSKETFLAELSDTLRVAKDSLEIKRKLVDSNAALYPYAAHYLSATKGRTGSYWTNHFSTIGVNGMNEALVALFGETIAKQKTFALEVLDFIKERLQEFQNETGNLYNLEASPAESTCYKFARQDKILFPDRKIPTFYTNSTMLPVDTTEDLFEALDHQEDLQCSYTGGTVFHAFLGERLPEWKLARDLIKLLTSRFRIPYITLTPTFSICKTHGYRAGEEPECLLCGEECLVYSRIVGYFRPTRDWNKGKAEEFTARKVYRYISDSPLSEAGKGDTKLQELERQVAEIDDIPVAGHIKSTLSDYPGKMQASIMFTSRCNLACPWCHNGPVVNGERDDVTAQDVFRHITSTSHKCLVISGGEPTIHKGLLPFMRLLKKAGVTIKLDTNGTSPEILRQAFSEKLVDFVAMDIKCALEKYKTVAGKRIKPKVLQASITLIKESGVPYEFRTTVVPSLVDMEDLFEAKRLAGGDLKMQRFRNGDTILGEDYRDFPEHTEEEFDALVAQVA
;
A
#
# COMPACT_ATOMS: atom_id res chain seq x y z
N MET A 1 -21.92 48.16 -19.29
CA MET A 1 -21.82 46.70 -19.02
C MET A 1 -22.50 46.43 -17.69
N THR A 2 -23.41 45.46 -17.61
CA THR A 2 -24.13 45.14 -16.37
C THR A 2 -23.17 44.47 -15.37
N ALA A 3 -23.48 44.51 -14.06
CA ALA A 3 -22.63 43.92 -13.02
C ALA A 3 -22.32 42.42 -13.24
N ALA A 4 -23.21 41.70 -13.94
CA ALA A 4 -22.98 40.32 -14.36
C ALA A 4 -21.96 40.18 -15.52
N THR A 5 -21.88 41.14 -16.45
CA THR A 5 -20.88 41.10 -17.53
C THR A 5 -19.46 41.39 -17.02
N ALA A 6 -19.36 42.21 -15.96
CA ALA A 6 -18.09 42.46 -15.29
C ALA A 6 -17.57 41.24 -14.52
N SER A 7 -18.44 40.34 -14.04
CA SER A 7 -18.02 39.16 -13.28
C SER A 7 -17.43 38.04 -14.13
N HIS A 8 -17.89 37.87 -15.38
CA HIS A 8 -17.39 36.80 -16.26
C HIS A 8 -16.04 37.14 -16.93
N ILE A 9 -15.79 38.42 -17.25
CA ILE A 9 -14.48 38.87 -17.76
C ILE A 9 -13.41 38.73 -16.66
N GLY A 10 -13.77 39.05 -15.40
CA GLY A 10 -12.88 38.91 -14.26
C GLY A 10 -12.36 37.49 -14.02
N LEU A 11 -13.13 36.44 -14.38
CA LEU A 11 -12.65 35.05 -14.30
C LEU A 11 -11.47 34.78 -15.23
N VAL A 12 -11.48 35.39 -16.42
CA VAL A 12 -10.39 35.27 -17.39
C VAL A 12 -9.16 35.99 -16.85
N ASP A 13 -9.33 37.22 -16.36
CA ASP A 13 -8.23 38.00 -15.76
C ASP A 13 -7.62 37.29 -14.54
N GLU A 14 -8.44 36.70 -13.67
CA GLU A 14 -8.01 35.93 -12.50
C GLU A 14 -7.16 34.71 -12.89
N TYR A 15 -7.60 33.95 -13.90
CA TYR A 15 -6.86 32.80 -14.41
C TYR A 15 -5.54 33.23 -15.04
N LEU A 16 -5.55 34.25 -15.91
CA LEU A 16 -4.36 34.79 -16.57
C LEU A 16 -3.33 35.31 -15.56
N ALA A 17 -3.78 35.94 -14.48
CA ALA A 17 -2.93 36.42 -13.40
C ALA A 17 -2.38 35.30 -12.48
N LYS A 18 -2.83 34.05 -12.64
CA LYS A 18 -2.57 32.93 -11.71
C LYS A 18 -2.89 33.30 -10.25
N GLY A 19 -3.86 34.18 -10.04
CA GLY A 19 -4.11 34.83 -8.76
C GLY A 19 -4.86 33.97 -7.73
N THR A 20 -5.30 32.78 -8.12
CA THR A 20 -6.21 31.96 -7.31
C THR A 20 -5.69 30.55 -7.10
N TRP A 21 -5.80 30.05 -5.86
CA TRP A 21 -5.42 28.68 -5.51
C TRP A 21 -6.24 27.63 -6.28
N LYS A 22 -7.40 28.00 -6.84
CA LYS A 22 -8.24 27.11 -7.66
C LYS A 22 -7.51 26.59 -8.91
N VAL A 23 -6.49 27.30 -9.40
CA VAL A 23 -5.63 26.83 -10.50
C VAL A 23 -4.81 25.60 -10.08
N SER A 24 -4.54 25.44 -8.78
CA SER A 24 -3.83 24.31 -8.17
C SER A 24 -4.76 23.38 -7.39
N GLU A 25 -6.09 23.45 -7.62
CA GLU A 25 -7.05 22.59 -6.92
C GLU A 25 -6.89 21.12 -7.35
N ASN A 26 -6.62 20.88 -8.63
CA ASN A 26 -6.39 19.55 -9.19
C ASN A 26 -4.95 19.45 -9.69
N SER A 27 -4.13 18.58 -9.09
CA SER A 27 -2.73 18.42 -9.48
C SER A 27 -2.54 17.85 -10.89
N ASN A 28 -3.60 17.30 -11.51
CA ASN A 28 -3.60 16.86 -12.91
C ASN A 28 -3.72 18.03 -13.91
N SER A 29 -4.19 19.21 -13.49
CA SER A 29 -4.36 20.38 -14.37
C SER A 29 -3.05 21.12 -14.62
N THR A 30 -2.91 21.74 -15.80
CA THR A 30 -1.80 22.66 -16.10
C THR A 30 -2.33 23.99 -16.65
N TYR A 31 -1.65 25.08 -16.32
CA TYR A 31 -1.94 26.40 -16.88
C TYR A 31 -1.84 26.36 -18.41
N SER A 32 -2.97 26.50 -19.09
CA SER A 32 -3.08 26.32 -20.54
C SER A 32 -4.35 26.97 -21.07
N HIS A 33 -4.46 27.09 -22.39
CA HIS A 33 -5.69 27.58 -23.02
C HIS A 33 -6.90 26.67 -22.73
N GLN A 34 -6.72 25.35 -22.79
CA GLN A 34 -7.80 24.42 -22.43
C GLN A 34 -8.13 24.46 -20.94
N GLY A 35 -7.13 24.68 -20.08
CA GLY A 35 -7.32 24.92 -18.65
C GLY A 35 -8.16 26.17 -18.37
N LEU A 36 -7.95 27.26 -19.13
CA LEU A 36 -8.79 28.46 -19.05
C LEU A 36 -10.24 28.17 -19.43
N MET A 37 -10.47 27.47 -20.56
CA MET A 37 -11.81 27.10 -21.00
C MET A 37 -12.56 26.28 -19.95
N GLN A 38 -11.86 25.30 -19.34
CA GLN A 38 -12.41 24.49 -18.27
C GLN A 38 -12.68 25.32 -17.01
N TYR A 39 -11.75 26.20 -16.60
CA TYR A 39 -11.93 27.06 -15.43
C TYR A 39 -13.19 27.91 -15.51
N VAL A 40 -13.38 28.59 -16.65
CA VAL A 40 -14.56 29.43 -16.89
C VAL A 40 -15.84 28.59 -16.94
N SER A 41 -15.82 27.47 -17.68
CA SER A 41 -16.98 26.58 -17.79
C SER A 41 -17.39 25.99 -16.43
N ASN A 42 -16.43 25.47 -15.66
CA ASN A 42 -16.67 24.90 -14.34
C ASN A 42 -17.29 25.92 -13.38
N HIS A 43 -16.81 27.16 -13.40
CA HIS A 43 -17.36 28.21 -12.54
C HIS A 43 -18.83 28.48 -12.87
N ILE A 44 -19.17 28.64 -14.15
CA ILE A 44 -20.54 28.93 -14.59
C ILE A 44 -21.48 27.76 -14.28
N ILE A 45 -21.06 26.53 -14.59
CA ILE A 45 -21.88 25.32 -14.35
C ILE A 45 -22.08 25.10 -12.84
N SER A 46 -21.06 25.37 -12.01
CA SER A 46 -21.19 25.27 -10.56
C SER A 46 -22.23 26.25 -10.01
N GLN A 47 -22.25 27.49 -10.50
CA GLN A 47 -23.28 28.47 -10.13
C GLN A 47 -24.66 28.03 -10.61
N TYR A 48 -24.76 27.44 -11.81
CA TYR A 48 -26.03 26.92 -12.30
C TYR A 48 -26.59 25.80 -11.42
N TRP A 49 -25.75 24.86 -10.98
CA TRP A 49 -26.15 23.83 -10.01
C TRP A 49 -26.71 24.45 -8.73
N LEU A 50 -25.95 25.35 -8.11
CA LEU A 50 -26.34 25.94 -6.84
C LEU A 50 -27.60 26.80 -6.99
N ASP A 51 -27.63 27.73 -7.95
CA ASP A 51 -28.68 28.75 -8.05
C ASP A 51 -29.98 28.25 -8.67
N LYS A 52 -29.91 27.30 -9.61
CA LYS A 52 -31.06 26.87 -10.42
C LYS A 52 -31.53 25.46 -10.12
N ILE A 53 -30.63 24.53 -9.80
CA ILE A 53 -31.00 23.12 -9.65
C ILE A 53 -31.20 22.76 -8.18
N TYR A 54 -30.24 23.10 -7.32
CA TYR A 54 -30.29 22.76 -5.91
C TYR A 54 -31.21 23.69 -5.12
N THR A 55 -31.81 23.12 -4.08
CA THR A 55 -32.69 23.85 -3.17
C THR A 55 -31.90 24.85 -2.34
N GLU A 56 -32.60 25.82 -1.76
CA GLU A 56 -31.99 26.79 -0.85
C GLU A 56 -31.34 26.11 0.37
N GLU A 57 -31.94 25.03 0.87
CA GLU A 57 -31.37 24.24 1.96
C GLU A 57 -30.02 23.62 1.58
N ILE A 58 -29.93 22.97 0.42
CA ILE A 58 -28.67 22.36 -0.05
C ILE A 58 -27.59 23.43 -0.21
N ARG A 59 -27.91 24.56 -0.86
CA ARG A 59 -26.99 25.71 -0.99
C ARG A 59 -26.51 26.21 0.36
N LYS A 60 -27.42 26.34 1.32
CA LYS A 60 -27.09 26.80 2.68
C LYS A 60 -26.08 25.85 3.32
N TYR A 61 -26.31 24.53 3.26
CA TYR A 61 -25.40 23.55 3.87
C TYR A 61 -24.01 23.54 3.21
N ASP A 62 -23.92 23.68 1.89
CA ASP A 62 -22.64 23.85 1.18
C ASP A 62 -21.93 25.14 1.61
N SER A 63 -22.65 26.27 1.67
CA SER A 63 -22.09 27.57 2.10
C SER A 63 -21.64 27.60 3.57
N GLU A 64 -22.34 26.83 4.42
CA GLU A 64 -22.01 26.60 5.83
C GLU A 64 -20.87 25.59 6.04
N ASN A 65 -20.31 25.07 4.95
CA ASN A 65 -19.19 24.14 4.90
C ASN A 65 -19.44 22.83 5.65
N ARG A 66 -20.71 22.41 5.75
CA ARG A 66 -21.14 21.17 6.43
C ARG A 66 -20.80 19.92 5.60
N PHE A 67 -20.84 20.05 4.28
CA PHE A 67 -20.36 19.06 3.33
C PHE A 67 -19.78 19.74 2.10
N HIS A 68 -19.18 18.95 1.21
CA HIS A 68 -18.75 19.38 -0.11
C HIS A 68 -19.42 18.52 -1.18
N ILE A 69 -20.11 19.16 -2.12
CA ILE A 69 -20.61 18.50 -3.33
C ILE A 69 -19.49 18.49 -4.38
N HIS A 70 -19.07 17.30 -4.80
CA HIS A 70 -17.98 17.14 -5.75
C HIS A 70 -18.42 17.40 -7.19
N ASP A 71 -17.46 17.89 -8.00
CA ASP A 71 -17.58 18.06 -9.45
C ASP A 71 -18.78 18.88 -9.92
N LEU A 72 -19.15 19.93 -9.17
CA LEU A 72 -20.14 20.92 -9.59
C LEU A 72 -19.79 21.61 -10.92
N GLY A 73 -18.54 21.52 -11.38
CA GLY A 73 -18.15 21.99 -12.71
C GLY A 73 -18.75 21.21 -13.88
N PHE A 74 -19.31 20.02 -13.61
CA PHE A 74 -19.88 19.15 -14.64
C PHE A 74 -21.37 18.94 -14.39
N LEU A 75 -22.16 19.12 -15.46
CA LEU A 75 -23.57 18.75 -15.48
C LEU A 75 -23.68 17.29 -15.94
N SER A 76 -23.18 16.33 -15.15
CA SER A 76 -23.09 14.91 -15.51
C SER A 76 -23.07 13.99 -14.28
N ALA A 77 -23.07 12.68 -14.53
CA ALA A 77 -22.68 11.68 -13.54
C ALA A 77 -21.19 11.83 -13.16
N TYR A 78 -20.78 11.24 -12.04
CA TYR A 78 -19.41 11.30 -11.55
C TYR A 78 -18.51 10.31 -12.29
N CYS A 79 -18.51 9.03 -11.93
CA CYS A 79 -17.59 8.03 -12.48
C CYS A 79 -18.33 6.78 -12.95
N SER A 80 -17.68 5.99 -13.81
CA SER A 80 -18.23 4.73 -14.30
C SER A 80 -17.15 3.70 -14.62
N GLY A 81 -17.44 2.44 -14.30
CA GLY A 81 -16.77 1.28 -14.86
C GLY A 81 -17.52 0.79 -16.08
N TRP A 82 -16.79 0.32 -17.08
CA TRP A 82 -17.32 -0.10 -18.36
C TRP A 82 -16.99 -1.56 -18.67
N SER A 83 -17.83 -2.17 -19.51
CA SER A 83 -17.67 -3.56 -19.91
C SER A 83 -16.76 -3.66 -21.13
N ILE A 84 -15.63 -4.36 -21.00
CA ILE A 84 -14.80 -4.72 -22.16
C ILE A 84 -15.59 -5.64 -23.09
N GLU A 85 -16.41 -6.54 -22.55
CA GLU A 85 -17.28 -7.42 -23.34
C GLU A 85 -18.22 -6.65 -24.27
N ASP A 86 -18.80 -5.52 -23.82
CA ASP A 86 -19.61 -4.66 -24.70
C ASP A 86 -18.79 -4.09 -25.87
N ILE A 87 -17.54 -3.68 -25.62
CA ILE A 87 -16.62 -3.19 -26.66
C ILE A 87 -16.26 -4.32 -27.62
N LEU A 88 -16.03 -5.53 -27.13
CA LEU A 88 -15.69 -6.70 -27.95
C LEU A 88 -16.86 -7.23 -28.76
N LEU A 89 -18.10 -7.10 -28.27
CA LEU A 89 -19.32 -7.53 -28.95
C LEU A 89 -19.84 -6.50 -29.96
N GLN A 90 -19.84 -5.22 -29.58
CA GLN A 90 -20.52 -4.15 -30.33
C GLN A 90 -19.55 -3.26 -31.11
N GLY A 91 -18.27 -3.19 -30.68
CA GLY A 91 -17.31 -2.20 -31.16
C GLY A 91 -17.55 -0.82 -30.57
N PHE A 92 -16.75 0.17 -30.99
CA PHE A 92 -16.95 1.56 -30.59
C PHE A 92 -17.99 2.28 -31.46
N GLY A 93 -19.11 2.71 -30.88
CA GLY A 93 -20.11 3.45 -31.64
C GLY A 93 -21.39 3.81 -30.89
N GLY A 94 -22.53 3.69 -31.58
CA GLY A 94 -23.87 3.87 -31.04
C GLY A 94 -24.52 5.25 -31.18
N VAL A 95 -23.81 6.25 -31.71
CA VAL A 95 -24.31 7.63 -31.84
C VAL A 95 -24.56 7.99 -33.30
N GLU A 96 -25.75 8.56 -33.58
CA GLU A 96 -26.16 8.97 -34.92
C GLU A 96 -25.23 10.06 -35.48
N ASN A 97 -24.94 10.00 -36.78
CA ASN A 97 -24.06 10.95 -37.48
C ASN A 97 -22.62 11.03 -36.92
N LYS A 98 -22.17 10.00 -36.19
CA LYS A 98 -20.79 9.82 -35.72
C LYS A 98 -20.19 8.54 -36.29
N ILE A 99 -18.87 8.40 -36.17
CA ILE A 99 -18.15 7.21 -36.63
C ILE A 99 -18.61 5.97 -35.85
N GLN A 100 -18.65 4.83 -36.52
CA GLN A 100 -19.01 3.52 -35.98
C GLN A 100 -17.88 2.54 -36.32
N CYS A 101 -17.24 1.97 -35.31
CA CYS A 101 -16.20 0.96 -35.45
C CYS A 101 -16.84 -0.43 -35.33
N ARG A 102 -16.47 -1.35 -36.23
CA ARG A 102 -16.85 -2.75 -36.07
C ARG A 102 -16.12 -3.38 -34.88
N PRO A 103 -16.67 -4.45 -34.28
CA PRO A 103 -15.98 -5.21 -33.25
C PRO A 103 -14.54 -5.58 -33.62
N PRO A 104 -13.58 -5.46 -32.67
CA PRO A 104 -12.17 -5.69 -32.96
C PRO A 104 -11.86 -7.17 -33.22
N LYS A 105 -11.00 -7.43 -34.21
CA LYS A 105 -10.50 -8.79 -34.55
C LYS A 105 -9.05 -9.04 -34.17
N HIS A 106 -8.31 -7.98 -33.82
CA HIS A 106 -6.88 -8.02 -33.53
C HIS A 106 -6.58 -7.24 -32.25
N LEU A 107 -5.53 -7.63 -31.52
CA LEU A 107 -5.18 -7.03 -30.23
C LEU A 107 -4.97 -5.51 -30.35
N ASN A 108 -4.23 -5.06 -31.37
CA ASN A 108 -3.97 -3.64 -31.60
C ASN A 108 -5.27 -2.83 -31.80
N THR A 109 -6.28 -3.43 -32.42
CA THR A 109 -7.54 -2.78 -32.77
C THR A 109 -8.43 -2.73 -31.53
N ALA A 110 -8.43 -3.77 -30.70
CA ALA A 110 -9.10 -3.78 -29.41
C ALA A 110 -8.54 -2.68 -28.50
N LEU A 111 -7.22 -2.60 -28.34
CA LEU A 111 -6.55 -1.57 -27.54
C LEU A 111 -6.85 -0.15 -28.05
N ASN A 112 -6.78 0.08 -29.36
CA ASN A 112 -7.09 1.39 -29.94
C ASN A 112 -8.57 1.79 -29.76
N GLN A 113 -9.50 0.83 -29.88
CA GLN A 113 -10.91 1.10 -29.60
C GLN A 113 -11.14 1.41 -28.12
N ILE A 114 -10.47 0.71 -27.21
CA ILE A 114 -10.52 1.02 -25.77
C ILE A 114 -10.02 2.44 -25.48
N VAL A 115 -8.90 2.86 -26.09
CA VAL A 115 -8.40 4.24 -25.95
C VAL A 115 -9.47 5.24 -26.40
N ASN A 116 -9.98 5.10 -27.63
CA ASN A 116 -10.99 6.00 -28.16
C ASN A 116 -12.27 6.03 -27.31
N PHE A 117 -12.68 4.86 -26.80
CA PHE A 117 -13.82 4.69 -25.92
C PHE A 117 -13.63 5.48 -24.61
N LEU A 118 -12.51 5.28 -23.91
CA LEU A 118 -12.22 5.95 -22.64
C LEU A 118 -12.11 7.47 -22.81
N PHE A 119 -11.44 7.95 -23.85
CA PHE A 119 -11.36 9.38 -24.15
C PHE A 119 -12.72 10.01 -24.44
N THR A 120 -13.57 9.32 -25.20
CA THR A 120 -14.90 9.81 -25.57
C THR A 120 -15.81 9.91 -24.34
N LEU A 121 -15.89 8.84 -23.54
CA LEU A 121 -16.75 8.81 -22.35
C LEU A 121 -16.26 9.71 -21.22
N GLN A 122 -14.95 9.92 -21.11
CA GLN A 122 -14.41 10.93 -20.19
C GLN A 122 -14.87 12.36 -20.52
N GLY A 123 -15.33 12.63 -21.75
CA GLY A 123 -15.96 13.88 -22.14
C GLY A 123 -17.39 14.04 -21.64
N GLU A 124 -18.07 12.94 -21.31
CA GLU A 124 -19.47 12.91 -20.84
C GLU A 124 -19.59 12.75 -19.31
N LEU A 125 -18.54 12.29 -18.63
CA LEU A 125 -18.49 12.06 -17.18
C LEU A 125 -17.37 12.85 -16.50
N ALA A 126 -17.56 13.21 -15.23
CA ALA A 126 -16.63 14.09 -14.51
C ALA A 126 -15.35 13.37 -14.01
N GLY A 127 -15.51 12.15 -13.50
CA GLY A 127 -14.50 11.37 -12.78
C GLY A 127 -13.92 10.21 -13.58
N ALA A 128 -13.40 9.22 -12.84
CA ALA A 128 -12.65 8.10 -13.40
C ALA A 128 -13.47 7.20 -14.35
N GLN A 129 -12.79 6.69 -15.37
CA GLN A 129 -13.29 5.67 -16.29
C GLN A 129 -12.52 4.37 -16.06
N ALA A 130 -13.21 3.32 -15.63
CA ALA A 130 -12.58 2.07 -15.25
C ALA A 130 -12.93 0.92 -16.20
N LEU A 131 -11.99 -0.01 -16.40
CA LEU A 131 -12.21 -1.29 -17.07
C LEU A 131 -11.71 -2.43 -16.19
N SER A 132 -12.40 -3.55 -16.25
CA SER A 132 -12.16 -4.71 -15.39
C SER A 132 -11.79 -5.96 -16.19
N SER A 133 -10.93 -6.81 -15.61
CA SER A 133 -10.38 -8.03 -16.22
C SER A 133 -9.75 -7.76 -17.59
N PHE A 134 -8.95 -6.71 -17.63
CA PHE A 134 -8.31 -6.25 -18.86
C PHE A 134 -7.39 -7.31 -19.47
N ASP A 135 -6.62 -7.99 -18.63
CA ASP A 135 -5.76 -9.10 -19.01
C ASP A 135 -6.56 -10.31 -19.49
N THR A 136 -7.59 -10.72 -18.77
CA THR A 136 -8.42 -11.88 -19.13
C THR A 136 -9.12 -11.69 -20.48
N TYR A 137 -9.77 -10.54 -20.71
CA TYR A 137 -10.53 -10.32 -21.96
C TYR A 137 -9.64 -10.15 -23.19
N LEU A 138 -8.42 -9.63 -23.04
CA LEU A 138 -7.53 -9.33 -24.17
C LEU A 138 -6.50 -10.43 -24.45
N ALA A 139 -6.21 -11.31 -23.49
CA ALA A 139 -5.30 -12.44 -23.67
C ALA A 139 -5.60 -13.30 -24.92
N PRO A 140 -6.86 -13.64 -25.27
CA PRO A 140 -7.12 -14.49 -26.42
C PRO A 140 -6.68 -13.91 -27.77
N PHE A 141 -6.62 -12.58 -27.91
CA PHE A 141 -6.12 -11.95 -29.13
C PHE A 141 -4.64 -12.23 -29.37
N ILE A 142 -3.84 -12.46 -28.31
CA ILE A 142 -2.41 -12.79 -28.42
C ILE A 142 -2.24 -14.12 -29.16
N ARG A 143 -3.02 -15.13 -28.78
CA ARG A 143 -3.03 -16.44 -29.43
C ARG A 143 -3.63 -16.38 -30.83
N SER A 144 -4.77 -15.70 -30.98
CA SER A 144 -5.48 -15.57 -32.27
C SER A 144 -4.61 -14.91 -33.35
N ASP A 145 -3.86 -13.86 -32.98
CA ASP A 145 -2.97 -13.13 -33.89
C ASP A 145 -1.57 -13.77 -33.99
N ASN A 146 -1.30 -14.85 -33.22
CA ASN A 146 0.01 -15.50 -33.10
C ASN A 146 1.15 -14.50 -32.80
N LEU A 147 0.91 -13.62 -31.82
CA LEU A 147 1.83 -12.52 -31.51
C LEU A 147 3.04 -12.97 -30.71
N SER A 148 4.20 -12.46 -31.10
CA SER A 148 5.40 -12.54 -30.27
C SER A 148 5.31 -11.59 -29.06
N TYR A 149 6.10 -11.87 -28.02
CA TYR A 149 6.26 -10.97 -26.87
C TYR A 149 6.57 -9.53 -27.29
N VAL A 150 7.44 -9.36 -28.29
CA VAL A 150 7.87 -8.04 -28.78
C VAL A 150 6.71 -7.26 -29.40
N GLU A 151 5.79 -7.93 -30.07
CA GLU A 151 4.60 -7.29 -30.64
C GLU A 151 3.61 -6.89 -29.55
N VAL A 152 3.35 -7.77 -28.58
CA VAL A 152 2.51 -7.46 -27.41
C VAL A 152 3.07 -6.26 -26.66
N PHE A 153 4.38 -6.24 -26.41
CA PHE A 153 5.07 -5.11 -25.77
C PHE A 153 4.85 -3.80 -26.52
N LYS A 154 5.02 -3.79 -27.85
CA LYS A 154 4.81 -2.59 -28.68
C LYS A 154 3.37 -2.10 -28.64
N TYR A 155 2.40 -3.01 -28.67
CA TYR A 155 0.98 -2.65 -28.63
C TYR A 155 0.59 -2.07 -27.27
N LEU A 156 1.05 -2.67 -26.17
CA LEU A 156 0.82 -2.13 -24.83
C LEU A 156 1.56 -0.81 -24.59
N GLN A 157 2.77 -0.65 -25.12
CA GLN A 157 3.48 0.63 -25.09
C GLN A 157 2.67 1.73 -25.79
N SER A 158 2.18 1.45 -27.01
CA SER A 158 1.34 2.40 -27.75
C SER A 158 0.02 2.72 -27.01
N PHE A 159 -0.55 1.73 -26.33
CA PHE A 159 -1.76 1.89 -25.53
C PHE A 159 -1.52 2.80 -24.31
N VAL A 160 -0.50 2.51 -23.50
CA VAL A 160 -0.16 3.30 -22.31
C VAL A 160 0.21 4.73 -22.70
N TYR A 161 1.00 4.91 -23.77
CA TYR A 161 1.38 6.24 -24.25
C TYR A 161 0.14 7.05 -24.65
N SER A 162 -0.77 6.43 -25.41
CA SER A 162 -2.02 7.06 -25.84
C SER A 162 -2.88 7.53 -24.65
N LEU A 163 -2.97 6.74 -23.58
CA LEU A 163 -3.74 7.11 -22.38
C LEU A 163 -3.12 8.23 -21.55
N ASN A 164 -1.84 8.55 -21.75
CA ASN A 164 -1.18 9.66 -21.06
C ASN A 164 -1.06 10.93 -21.91
N VAL A 165 -1.56 10.93 -23.15
CA VAL A 165 -1.59 12.16 -23.97
C VAL A 165 -2.67 13.11 -23.42
N PRO A 166 -2.33 14.37 -23.07
CA PRO A 166 -3.26 15.29 -22.42
C PRO A 166 -4.20 15.98 -23.42
N THR A 167 -5.19 15.24 -23.94
CA THR A 167 -6.16 15.76 -24.93
C THR A 167 -7.54 16.09 -24.35
N ARG A 168 -7.78 15.79 -23.06
CA ARG A 168 -9.03 16.13 -22.35
C ARG A 168 -9.15 17.64 -22.12
N SER A 169 -10.38 18.14 -22.02
CA SER A 169 -10.68 19.46 -21.44
C SER A 169 -9.89 19.70 -20.16
N GLY A 170 -9.13 20.80 -20.12
CA GLY A 170 -8.18 21.09 -19.03
C GLY A 170 -6.71 20.78 -19.35
N PHE A 171 -6.42 20.25 -20.54
CA PHE A 171 -5.10 19.74 -20.93
C PHE A 171 -4.61 18.64 -19.98
N GLN A 172 -5.50 17.68 -19.71
CA GLN A 172 -5.27 16.55 -18.81
C GLN A 172 -5.31 15.23 -19.57
N ALA A 173 -4.61 14.22 -19.06
CA ALA A 173 -4.85 12.82 -19.46
C ALA A 173 -6.20 12.33 -18.86
N PRO A 174 -6.91 11.41 -19.53
CA PRO A 174 -8.14 10.82 -19.01
C PRO A 174 -7.83 10.03 -17.72
N PHE A 175 -8.68 10.19 -16.71
CA PHE A 175 -8.48 9.51 -15.45
C PHE A 175 -8.96 8.06 -15.61
N THR A 176 -8.02 7.15 -15.89
CA THR A 176 -8.32 5.77 -16.26
C THR A 176 -7.80 4.79 -15.24
N ASN A 177 -8.56 3.72 -14.99
CA ASN A 177 -8.19 2.62 -14.12
C ASN A 177 -8.37 1.28 -14.84
N LEU A 178 -7.41 0.38 -14.69
CA LEU A 178 -7.50 -0.99 -15.18
C LEU A 178 -7.41 -1.97 -14.01
N SER A 179 -8.38 -2.87 -13.90
CA SER A 179 -8.27 -4.02 -13.00
C SER A 179 -7.80 -5.24 -13.78
N LEU A 180 -6.81 -5.94 -13.22
CA LEU A 180 -6.09 -7.07 -13.80
C LEU A 180 -6.24 -8.26 -12.84
N ASP A 181 -6.55 -9.44 -13.37
CA ASP A 181 -6.93 -10.58 -12.55
C ASP A 181 -5.75 -11.44 -12.08
N LEU A 182 -4.59 -11.39 -12.77
CA LEU A 182 -3.45 -12.33 -12.65
C LEU A 182 -3.78 -13.77 -13.02
N ILE A 183 -4.83 -14.31 -12.41
CA ILE A 183 -5.35 -15.66 -12.61
C ILE A 183 -6.75 -15.52 -13.18
N CYS A 184 -7.04 -16.27 -14.25
CA CYS A 184 -8.37 -16.24 -14.86
C CYS A 184 -9.47 -16.50 -13.81
N PRO A 185 -10.42 -15.56 -13.59
CA PRO A 185 -11.49 -15.76 -12.63
C PRO A 185 -12.42 -16.90 -13.05
N SER A 186 -12.81 -17.77 -12.11
CA SER A 186 -13.66 -18.95 -12.38
C SER A 186 -14.92 -18.65 -13.22
N ARG A 187 -15.63 -17.56 -12.90
CA ARG A 187 -16.85 -17.15 -13.62
C ARG A 187 -16.62 -16.75 -15.08
N LEU A 188 -15.44 -16.23 -15.41
CA LEU A 188 -15.04 -15.95 -16.78
C LEU A 188 -14.44 -17.18 -17.45
N GLY A 189 -13.75 -18.01 -16.67
CA GLY A 189 -12.99 -19.16 -17.15
C GLY A 189 -13.79 -20.10 -18.05
N ASP A 190 -15.06 -20.32 -17.73
CA ASP A 190 -15.97 -21.21 -18.48
C ASP A 190 -16.72 -20.52 -19.64
N GLN A 191 -16.55 -19.21 -19.83
CA GLN A 191 -17.23 -18.46 -20.89
C GLN A 191 -16.45 -18.52 -22.20
N SER A 192 -17.18 -18.60 -23.31
CA SER A 192 -16.60 -18.51 -24.65
C SER A 192 -15.90 -17.16 -24.88
N VAL A 193 -14.72 -17.23 -25.47
CA VAL A 193 -13.94 -16.06 -25.89
C VAL A 193 -14.70 -15.23 -26.91
N ILE A 194 -14.58 -13.90 -26.86
CA ILE A 194 -15.20 -12.97 -27.81
C ILE A 194 -14.14 -12.40 -28.74
N ILE A 195 -14.24 -12.65 -30.05
CA ILE A 195 -13.38 -12.05 -31.08
C ILE A 195 -14.25 -11.61 -32.25
N GLY A 196 -14.07 -10.37 -32.72
CA GLY A 196 -14.77 -9.89 -33.91
C GLY A 196 -16.28 -9.77 -33.76
N GLY A 197 -16.80 -9.67 -32.53
CA GLY A 197 -18.23 -9.59 -32.23
C GLY A 197 -18.92 -10.94 -32.07
N GLU A 198 -18.18 -12.04 -32.16
CA GLU A 198 -18.71 -13.41 -32.14
C GLU A 198 -18.10 -14.23 -30.99
N LEU A 199 -18.88 -15.15 -30.44
CA LEU A 199 -18.41 -16.12 -29.45
C LEU A 199 -17.65 -17.23 -30.17
N HIS A 200 -16.45 -17.55 -29.68
CA HIS A 200 -15.65 -18.64 -30.21
C HIS A 200 -16.28 -20.00 -29.86
N GLU A 201 -16.31 -20.93 -30.82
CA GLU A 201 -16.98 -22.23 -30.65
C GLU A 201 -16.24 -23.15 -29.67
N GLU A 202 -14.91 -23.08 -29.62
CA GLU A 202 -14.06 -24.03 -28.88
C GLU A 202 -13.24 -23.41 -27.75
N TRP A 203 -13.12 -22.08 -27.68
CA TRP A 203 -12.16 -21.43 -26.79
C TRP A 203 -12.88 -20.79 -25.62
N ILE A 204 -12.43 -21.10 -24.41
CA ILE A 204 -12.92 -20.48 -23.17
C ILE A 204 -11.79 -19.69 -22.50
N TYR A 205 -12.11 -18.68 -21.70
CA TYR A 205 -11.07 -17.79 -21.14
C TYR A 205 -10.04 -18.50 -20.25
N SER A 206 -10.41 -19.62 -19.60
CA SER A 206 -9.48 -20.38 -18.76
C SER A 206 -8.33 -21.03 -19.55
N ASP A 207 -8.45 -21.16 -20.87
CA ASP A 207 -7.40 -21.73 -21.73
C ASP A 207 -6.22 -20.77 -22.00
N PHE A 208 -6.28 -19.51 -21.55
CA PHE A 208 -5.38 -18.42 -21.98
C PHE A 208 -4.49 -17.84 -20.87
N GLN A 209 -4.20 -18.63 -19.82
CA GLN A 209 -3.36 -18.18 -18.71
C GLN A 209 -1.94 -17.76 -19.16
N GLU A 210 -1.36 -18.46 -20.15
CA GLU A 210 -0.03 -18.11 -20.68
C GLU A 210 -0.03 -16.75 -21.37
N GLU A 211 -1.08 -16.43 -22.15
CA GLU A 211 -1.24 -15.14 -22.79
C GLU A 211 -1.54 -14.02 -21.79
N MET A 212 -2.29 -14.30 -20.72
CA MET A 212 -2.46 -13.38 -19.60
C MET A 212 -1.10 -13.04 -18.95
N ASP A 213 -0.25 -14.04 -18.72
CA ASP A 213 1.08 -13.84 -18.16
C ASP A 213 1.97 -12.99 -19.10
N ILE A 214 1.91 -13.23 -20.41
CA ILE A 214 2.61 -12.43 -21.43
C ILE A 214 2.14 -10.96 -21.40
N LEU A 215 0.84 -10.73 -21.36
CA LEU A 215 0.24 -9.40 -21.32
C LEU A 215 0.66 -8.65 -20.05
N ASN A 216 0.52 -9.28 -18.89
CA ASN A 216 0.87 -8.69 -17.60
C ASN A 216 2.37 -8.38 -17.50
N LYS A 217 3.23 -9.27 -18.00
CA LYS A 217 4.67 -9.02 -18.08
C LYS A 217 4.99 -7.80 -18.92
N ALA A 218 4.46 -7.74 -20.13
CA ALA A 218 4.69 -6.64 -21.06
C ALA A 218 4.14 -5.31 -20.52
N PHE A 219 2.96 -5.33 -19.89
CA PHE A 219 2.35 -4.14 -19.27
C PHE A 219 3.23 -3.61 -18.12
N ALA A 220 3.70 -4.48 -17.22
CA ALA A 220 4.56 -4.08 -16.12
C ALA A 220 5.91 -3.51 -16.62
N GLU A 221 6.51 -4.11 -17.64
CA GLU A 221 7.75 -3.60 -18.23
C GLU A 221 7.58 -2.23 -18.91
N VAL A 222 6.47 -2.00 -19.62
CA VAL A 222 6.13 -0.68 -20.17
C VAL A 222 6.00 0.37 -19.08
N MET A 223 5.25 0.05 -18.01
CA MET A 223 5.09 0.97 -16.87
C MET A 223 6.42 1.26 -16.16
N MET A 224 7.33 0.28 -16.11
CA MET A 224 8.66 0.45 -15.51
C MET A 224 9.63 1.32 -16.35
N GLN A 225 9.47 1.35 -17.67
CA GLN A 225 10.30 2.17 -18.57
C GLN A 225 9.98 3.65 -18.43
N GLY A 226 8.72 4.00 -18.16
CA GLY A 226 8.27 5.39 -18.10
C GLY A 226 8.15 6.05 -19.47
N ASP A 227 7.87 7.35 -19.46
CA ASP A 227 7.74 8.17 -20.66
C ASP A 227 9.09 8.42 -21.35
N GLY A 228 9.09 9.18 -22.46
CA GLY A 228 10.31 9.50 -23.19
C GLY A 228 11.36 10.30 -22.40
N ASN A 229 11.00 10.83 -21.22
CA ASN A 229 11.90 11.50 -20.29
C ASN A 229 12.24 10.63 -19.06
N GLY A 230 11.75 9.40 -19.00
CA GLY A 230 11.91 8.49 -17.86
C GLY A 230 10.97 8.78 -16.68
N ASN A 231 9.95 9.64 -16.85
CA ASN A 231 8.94 9.87 -15.82
C ASN A 231 7.99 8.67 -15.73
N ILE A 232 7.47 8.41 -14.53
CA ILE A 232 6.41 7.41 -14.36
C ILE A 232 5.13 7.83 -15.12
N PHE A 233 4.40 6.87 -15.66
CA PHE A 233 3.04 7.10 -16.16
C PHE A 233 2.06 7.26 -15.00
N SER A 234 1.23 8.31 -15.04
CA SER A 234 0.15 8.49 -14.06
C SER A 234 -1.05 7.59 -14.38
N PHE A 235 -1.27 7.26 -15.66
CA PHE A 235 -2.41 6.49 -16.13
C PHE A 235 -1.98 5.36 -17.09
N PRO A 236 -2.83 4.35 -17.34
CA PRO A 236 -3.94 3.99 -16.46
C PRO A 236 -3.40 3.60 -15.08
N ILE A 237 -4.19 3.82 -14.03
CA ILE A 237 -3.90 3.30 -12.69
C ILE A 237 -4.16 1.79 -12.71
N PRO A 238 -3.15 0.94 -12.52
CA PRO A 238 -3.36 -0.50 -12.50
C PRO A 238 -3.70 -0.98 -11.09
N THR A 239 -4.69 -1.88 -11.01
CA THR A 239 -5.06 -2.61 -9.81
C THR A 239 -5.01 -4.10 -10.10
N TYR A 240 -4.21 -4.85 -9.36
CA TYR A 240 -4.18 -6.31 -9.46
C TYR A 240 -5.03 -6.94 -8.37
N ASN A 241 -5.89 -7.87 -8.78
CA ASN A 241 -6.72 -8.66 -7.90
C ASN A 241 -5.87 -9.82 -7.34
N LEU A 242 -5.69 -9.85 -6.01
CA LEU A 242 -4.97 -10.92 -5.35
C LEU A 242 -5.96 -11.93 -4.77
N CYS A 243 -6.00 -13.12 -5.37
CA CYS A 243 -6.91 -14.21 -4.97
C CYS A 243 -6.13 -15.38 -4.36
N GLU A 244 -6.86 -16.35 -3.80
CA GLU A 244 -6.27 -17.64 -3.43
C GLU A 244 -5.66 -18.36 -4.66
N GLY A 245 -4.63 -19.16 -4.45
CA GLY A 245 -3.97 -19.93 -5.52
C GLY A 245 -2.78 -19.24 -6.20
N ILE A 246 -2.43 -18.01 -5.81
CA ILE A 246 -1.21 -17.32 -6.28
C ILE A 246 0.04 -18.10 -5.84
N ASP A 247 0.83 -18.54 -6.81
CA ASP A 247 2.20 -18.99 -6.60
C ASP A 247 3.15 -17.79 -6.49
N TRP A 248 3.41 -17.37 -5.26
CA TRP A 248 4.26 -16.23 -4.93
C TRP A 248 5.73 -16.40 -5.39
N GLU A 249 6.22 -17.63 -5.54
CA GLU A 249 7.60 -17.87 -6.00
C GLU A 249 7.71 -17.96 -7.52
N SER A 250 6.59 -17.91 -8.23
CA SER A 250 6.55 -18.01 -9.68
C SER A 250 7.31 -16.86 -10.35
N PRO A 251 8.20 -17.14 -11.31
CA PRO A 251 8.88 -16.10 -12.08
C PRO A 251 7.93 -15.34 -13.02
N ARG A 252 6.71 -15.85 -13.26
CA ARG A 252 5.70 -15.27 -14.17
C ARG A 252 5.35 -13.82 -13.82
N TRP A 253 5.29 -13.52 -12.53
CA TRP A 253 4.87 -12.20 -12.02
C TRP A 253 6.03 -11.35 -11.49
N LYS A 254 7.27 -11.77 -11.73
CA LYS A 254 8.48 -11.06 -11.27
C LYS A 254 8.47 -9.58 -11.67
N SER A 255 8.09 -9.25 -12.91
CA SER A 255 8.07 -7.87 -13.41
C SER A 255 7.06 -6.99 -12.67
N ILE A 256 5.96 -7.55 -12.18
CA ILE A 256 4.95 -6.85 -11.37
C ILE A 256 5.55 -6.48 -10.01
N TRP A 257 6.29 -7.39 -9.39
CA TRP A 257 6.97 -7.14 -8.12
C TRP A 257 8.15 -6.17 -8.28
N GLU A 258 8.88 -6.22 -9.39
CA GLU A 258 9.92 -5.24 -9.73
C GLU A 258 9.34 -3.83 -9.90
N MET A 259 8.21 -3.73 -10.62
CA MET A 259 7.46 -2.50 -10.79
C MET A 259 6.98 -1.94 -9.43
N THR A 260 6.46 -2.83 -8.58
CA THR A 260 6.01 -2.51 -7.21
C THR A 260 7.18 -2.00 -6.35
N ALA A 261 8.32 -2.68 -6.38
CA ALA A 261 9.50 -2.29 -5.60
C ALA A 261 10.05 -0.91 -6.04
N LYS A 262 10.08 -0.65 -7.35
CA LYS A 262 10.64 0.58 -7.92
C LYS A 262 9.74 1.80 -7.76
N TYR A 263 8.46 1.64 -8.08
CA TYR A 263 7.52 2.76 -8.20
C TYR A 263 6.33 2.68 -7.25
N GLY A 264 6.09 1.55 -6.57
CA GLY A 264 4.91 1.37 -5.74
C GLY A 264 3.59 1.28 -6.53
N VAL A 265 3.67 1.13 -7.85
CA VAL A 265 2.53 0.68 -8.67
C VAL A 265 2.66 -0.82 -8.84
N PRO A 266 1.58 -1.60 -8.74
CA PRO A 266 0.17 -1.23 -8.85
C PRO A 266 -0.53 -1.02 -7.50
N TYR A 267 -1.84 -0.81 -7.53
CA TYR A 267 -2.72 -1.14 -6.41
C TYR A 267 -2.90 -2.65 -6.29
N PHE A 268 -3.15 -3.12 -5.07
CA PHE A 268 -3.55 -4.50 -4.82
C PHE A 268 -4.91 -4.55 -4.15
N ALA A 269 -5.85 -5.26 -4.77
CA ALA A 269 -7.14 -5.60 -4.18
C ALA A 269 -7.02 -6.96 -3.48
N ASN A 270 -7.36 -6.99 -2.19
CA ASN A 270 -7.16 -8.15 -1.33
C ASN A 270 -8.38 -9.09 -1.35
N PHE A 271 -8.46 -10.03 -2.29
CA PHE A 271 -9.49 -11.08 -2.29
C PHE A 271 -9.07 -12.33 -1.49
N ILE A 272 -7.94 -12.28 -0.76
CA ILE A 272 -7.45 -13.40 0.05
C ILE A 272 -8.13 -13.40 1.43
N ASN A 273 -8.24 -12.24 2.07
CA ASN A 273 -8.67 -12.15 3.47
C ASN A 273 -9.65 -11.00 3.76
N SER A 274 -10.06 -10.22 2.76
CA SER A 274 -11.02 -9.11 2.99
C SER A 274 -12.47 -9.52 2.71
N ASP A 275 -13.40 -8.62 3.05
CA ASP A 275 -14.82 -8.76 2.74
C ASP A 275 -15.14 -8.50 1.25
N LEU A 276 -14.13 -8.37 0.38
CA LEU A 276 -14.32 -8.30 -1.08
C LEU A 276 -14.70 -9.66 -1.63
N ASP A 277 -15.88 -9.72 -2.26
CA ASP A 277 -16.35 -10.92 -2.95
C ASP A 277 -16.03 -10.84 -4.46
N PRO A 278 -15.29 -11.82 -5.03
CA PRO A 278 -15.14 -11.94 -6.48
C PRO A 278 -16.48 -12.04 -7.24
N GLU A 279 -17.56 -12.50 -6.59
CA GLU A 279 -18.90 -12.57 -7.16
C GLU A 279 -19.58 -11.18 -7.29
N ASP A 280 -19.32 -10.27 -6.35
CA ASP A 280 -19.83 -8.89 -6.34
C ASP A 280 -19.19 -8.03 -7.43
N PHE A 281 -17.97 -8.38 -7.88
CA PHE A 281 -17.27 -7.73 -8.97
C PHE A 281 -18.10 -7.67 -10.26
N ARG A 282 -19.04 -8.62 -10.47
CA ARG A 282 -19.73 -8.79 -11.77
C ARG A 282 -21.20 -9.20 -11.71
N SER A 283 -21.79 -9.39 -10.53
CA SER A 283 -23.23 -9.63 -10.40
C SER A 283 -24.08 -8.54 -11.11
N MET A 284 -23.52 -7.34 -11.28
CA MET A 284 -24.15 -6.16 -11.89
C MET A 284 -24.17 -6.13 -13.43
N CYS A 285 -23.29 -6.88 -14.11
CA CYS A 285 -23.22 -6.87 -15.58
C CYS A 285 -24.31 -7.76 -16.21
N CYS A 286 -24.68 -8.88 -15.58
CA CYS A 286 -25.36 -9.94 -16.32
C CYS A 286 -26.75 -10.37 -15.87
N ARG A 287 -27.21 -10.26 -14.61
CA ARG A 287 -28.56 -10.82 -14.27
C ARG A 287 -29.18 -10.44 -12.92
N LEU A 288 -28.44 -9.84 -11.99
CA LEU A 288 -28.92 -9.64 -10.62
C LEU A 288 -29.10 -8.15 -10.29
N ARG A 289 -30.23 -7.82 -9.67
CA ARG A 289 -30.41 -6.55 -8.96
C ARG A 289 -29.80 -6.74 -7.58
N LEU A 290 -28.90 -5.85 -7.17
CA LEU A 290 -28.34 -5.89 -5.82
C LEU A 290 -29.46 -5.80 -4.79
N ASP A 291 -29.36 -6.63 -3.75
CA ASP A 291 -30.33 -6.71 -2.66
C ASP A 291 -30.31 -5.41 -1.85
N LEU A 292 -31.37 -4.61 -1.96
CA LEU A 292 -31.46 -3.33 -1.26
C LEU A 292 -31.52 -3.47 0.27
N SER A 293 -31.76 -4.66 0.81
CA SER A 293 -31.75 -4.91 2.26
C SER A 293 -30.36 -4.89 2.89
N LYS A 294 -29.31 -4.82 2.07
CA LYS A 294 -27.91 -4.74 2.50
C LYS A 294 -27.19 -3.57 1.83
N LEU A 295 -26.18 -3.05 2.51
CA LEU A 295 -25.19 -2.18 1.89
C LEU A 295 -24.16 -3.06 1.20
N HIS A 296 -24.08 -2.94 -0.13
CA HIS A 296 -23.11 -3.67 -0.94
C HIS A 296 -21.78 -2.93 -0.98
N CYS A 297 -20.69 -3.70 -1.01
CA CYS A 297 -19.36 -3.16 -1.19
C CYS A 297 -19.12 -2.77 -2.66
N ARG A 298 -18.74 -1.53 -2.92
CA ARG A 298 -18.33 -1.10 -4.27
C ARG A 298 -16.93 -1.66 -4.58
N VAL A 299 -16.87 -2.74 -5.35
CA VAL A 299 -15.61 -3.35 -5.77
C VAL A 299 -14.93 -2.48 -6.85
N GLY A 300 -13.62 -2.29 -6.72
CA GLY A 300 -12.81 -1.38 -7.53
C GLY A 300 -12.00 -0.32 -6.77
N GLY A 301 -12.21 -0.20 -5.46
CA GLY A 301 -11.59 0.85 -4.65
C GLY A 301 -12.14 2.24 -4.96
N GLN A 302 -11.34 3.28 -4.69
CA GLN A 302 -11.75 4.68 -4.92
C GLN A 302 -11.85 5.05 -6.41
N TYR A 303 -11.10 4.36 -7.29
CA TYR A 303 -10.91 4.77 -8.68
C TYR A 303 -11.27 3.71 -9.74
N GLY A 304 -11.53 2.46 -9.35
CA GLY A 304 -11.62 1.33 -10.27
C GLY A 304 -12.97 0.63 -10.34
N ALA A 305 -14.08 1.38 -10.41
CA ALA A 305 -15.44 0.83 -10.39
C ALA A 305 -15.62 -0.40 -11.31
N SER A 306 -16.39 -1.37 -10.83
CA SER A 306 -16.77 -2.58 -11.58
C SER A 306 -17.58 -2.27 -12.85
N PRO A 307 -17.73 -3.20 -13.80
CA PRO A 307 -18.44 -2.94 -15.06
C PRO A 307 -19.90 -2.52 -14.86
N LEU A 308 -20.33 -1.50 -15.61
CA LEU A 308 -21.69 -0.96 -15.65
C LEU A 308 -22.20 -0.48 -14.27
N THR A 309 -21.28 -0.08 -13.41
CA THR A 309 -21.54 0.62 -12.14
C THR A 309 -20.60 1.81 -11.99
N GLY A 310 -20.71 2.55 -10.90
CA GLY A 310 -19.93 3.74 -10.62
C GLY A 310 -20.64 4.58 -9.58
N SER A 311 -20.52 5.89 -9.67
CA SER A 311 -21.22 6.81 -8.78
C SER A 311 -21.90 7.92 -9.58
N ILE A 312 -23.15 8.22 -9.22
CA ILE A 312 -23.90 9.33 -9.82
C ILE A 312 -23.35 10.68 -9.34
N GLY A 313 -22.78 10.69 -8.13
CA GLY A 313 -22.25 11.87 -7.46
C GLY A 313 -21.67 11.51 -6.09
N VAL A 314 -20.73 12.33 -5.65
CA VAL A 314 -20.09 12.21 -4.33
C VAL A 314 -20.38 13.46 -3.52
N VAL A 315 -20.77 13.27 -2.27
CA VAL A 315 -20.85 14.34 -1.26
C VAL A 315 -19.99 13.93 -0.05
N THR A 316 -19.00 14.74 0.31
CA THR A 316 -18.15 14.47 1.49
C THR A 316 -18.61 15.33 2.66
N VAL A 317 -18.91 14.71 3.80
CA VAL A 317 -19.28 15.39 5.04
C VAL A 317 -18.03 15.92 5.77
N ASN A 318 -18.11 17.15 6.25
CA ASN A 318 -17.05 17.81 7.02
C ASN A 318 -17.27 17.54 8.52
N LEU A 319 -16.70 16.44 9.03
CA LEU A 319 -16.89 16.04 10.43
C LEU A 319 -16.38 17.07 11.45
N PRO A 320 -15.22 17.73 11.26
CA PRO A 320 -14.76 18.79 12.15
C PRO A 320 -15.75 19.95 12.30
N ASN A 321 -16.34 20.43 11.20
CA ASN A 321 -17.33 21.51 11.24
C ASN A 321 -18.54 21.15 12.11
N LEU A 322 -19.05 19.93 11.96
CA LEU A 322 -20.17 19.44 12.78
C LEU A 322 -19.78 19.32 14.26
N ALA A 323 -18.56 18.89 14.55
CA ALA A 323 -18.03 18.84 15.92
C ALA A 323 -17.86 20.23 16.55
N TYR A 324 -17.45 21.24 15.77
CA TYR A 324 -17.37 22.62 16.26
C TYR A 324 -18.74 23.20 16.61
N ARG A 325 -19.78 22.83 15.85
CA ARG A 325 -21.18 23.23 16.10
C ARG A 325 -21.79 22.55 17.32
N SER A 326 -21.36 21.32 17.62
CA SER A 326 -21.90 20.55 18.75
C SER A 326 -21.41 21.02 20.12
N ASN A 327 -20.38 21.89 20.15
CA ASN A 327 -19.76 22.39 21.38
C ASN A 327 -19.37 21.27 22.38
N GLY A 328 -18.93 20.12 21.87
CA GLY A 328 -18.47 18.99 22.67
C GLY A 328 -19.56 17.98 23.07
N SER A 329 -20.83 18.20 22.69
CA SER A 329 -21.88 17.18 22.90
C SER A 329 -21.85 16.13 21.77
N LYS A 330 -21.82 14.85 22.17
CA LYS A 330 -21.94 13.71 21.24
C LYS A 330 -23.32 13.67 20.59
N GLU A 331 -24.36 13.91 21.39
CA GLU A 331 -25.75 13.85 20.98
C GLU A 331 -26.05 14.95 19.94
N THR A 332 -25.59 16.17 20.20
CA THR A 332 -25.71 17.26 19.23
C THR A 332 -24.89 16.99 17.96
N PHE A 333 -23.69 16.41 18.09
CA PHE A 333 -22.89 16.03 16.92
C PHE A 333 -23.61 15.02 16.02
N LEU A 334 -24.16 13.95 16.60
CA LEU A 334 -24.90 12.93 15.84
C LEU A 334 -26.20 13.49 15.24
N ALA A 335 -26.88 14.42 15.91
CA ALA A 335 -28.05 15.10 15.35
C ALA A 335 -27.67 15.97 14.14
N GLU A 336 -26.63 16.79 14.25
CA GLU A 336 -26.12 17.62 13.16
C GLU A 336 -25.62 16.76 11.98
N LEU A 337 -25.00 15.62 12.26
CA LEU A 337 -24.60 14.63 11.26
C LEU A 337 -25.81 14.04 10.56
N SER A 338 -26.83 13.61 11.30
CA SER A 338 -28.09 13.08 10.76
C SER A 338 -28.74 14.04 9.77
N ASP A 339 -28.88 15.31 10.17
CA ASP A 339 -29.50 16.34 9.33
C ASP A 339 -28.65 16.61 8.08
N THR A 340 -27.33 16.66 8.24
CA THR A 340 -26.38 16.87 7.13
C THR A 340 -26.42 15.71 6.13
N LEU A 341 -26.52 14.46 6.61
CA LEU A 341 -26.65 13.26 5.76
C LEU A 341 -27.95 13.28 4.95
N ARG A 342 -29.08 13.71 5.55
CA ARG A 342 -30.35 13.88 4.82
C ARG A 342 -30.22 14.89 3.69
N VAL A 343 -29.62 16.05 3.94
CA VAL A 343 -29.45 17.07 2.89
C VAL A 343 -28.48 16.60 1.80
N ALA A 344 -27.44 15.84 2.17
CA ALA A 344 -26.55 15.19 1.20
C ALA A 344 -27.30 14.19 0.31
N LYS A 345 -28.15 13.33 0.89
CA LYS A 345 -29.06 12.42 0.17
C LYS A 345 -29.91 13.20 -0.84
N ASP A 346 -30.60 14.25 -0.40
CA ASP A 346 -31.49 15.05 -1.25
C ASP A 346 -30.74 15.65 -2.45
N SER A 347 -29.49 16.09 -2.26
CA SER A 347 -28.65 16.59 -3.35
C SER A 347 -28.28 15.52 -4.39
N LEU A 348 -28.00 14.29 -3.95
CA LEU A 348 -27.65 13.16 -4.82
C LEU A 348 -28.87 12.67 -5.61
N GLU A 349 -30.04 12.63 -4.99
CA GLU A 349 -31.29 12.24 -5.65
C GLU A 349 -31.73 13.27 -6.70
N ILE A 350 -31.59 14.57 -6.42
CA ILE A 350 -31.82 15.63 -7.42
C ILE A 350 -30.86 15.46 -8.60
N LYS A 351 -29.56 15.24 -8.34
CA LYS A 351 -28.56 15.02 -9.38
C LYS A 351 -28.91 13.81 -10.24
N ARG A 352 -29.25 12.67 -9.63
CA ARG A 352 -29.66 11.44 -10.32
C ARG A 352 -30.83 11.67 -11.25
N LYS A 353 -31.90 12.30 -10.77
CA LYS A 353 -33.09 12.59 -11.57
C LYS A 353 -32.77 13.49 -12.76
N LEU A 354 -31.96 14.53 -12.54
CA LEU A 354 -31.56 15.47 -13.60
C LEU A 354 -30.75 14.75 -14.68
N VAL A 355 -29.72 13.99 -14.30
CA VAL A 355 -28.81 13.30 -15.23
C VAL A 355 -29.57 12.22 -16.02
N ASP A 356 -30.44 11.43 -15.37
CA ASP A 356 -31.23 10.40 -16.08
C ASP A 356 -32.23 11.00 -17.07
N SER A 357 -32.88 12.11 -16.71
CA SER A 357 -33.86 12.80 -17.56
C SER A 357 -33.22 13.50 -18.77
N ASN A 358 -31.92 13.81 -18.69
CA ASN A 358 -31.17 14.51 -19.73
C ASN A 358 -30.15 13.59 -20.43
N ALA A 359 -30.41 12.28 -20.48
CA ALA A 359 -29.49 11.29 -21.05
C ALA A 359 -29.05 11.59 -22.51
N ALA A 360 -29.83 12.37 -23.27
CA ALA A 360 -29.45 12.82 -24.60
C ALA A 360 -28.19 13.71 -24.64
N LEU A 361 -27.79 14.29 -23.50
CA LEU A 361 -26.51 15.02 -23.35
C LEU A 361 -25.30 14.08 -23.26
N TYR A 362 -25.52 12.79 -23.00
CA TYR A 362 -24.48 11.76 -22.85
C TYR A 362 -24.74 10.62 -23.83
N PRO A 363 -24.74 10.88 -25.15
CA PRO A 363 -25.18 9.92 -26.15
C PRO A 363 -24.36 8.62 -26.16
N TYR A 364 -23.06 8.65 -25.86
CA TYR A 364 -22.26 7.43 -25.78
C TYR A 364 -22.56 6.64 -24.49
N ALA A 365 -22.59 7.30 -23.34
CA ALA A 365 -22.95 6.66 -22.08
C ALA A 365 -24.36 6.04 -22.14
N ALA A 366 -25.32 6.75 -22.74
CA ALA A 366 -26.68 6.26 -22.94
C ALA A 366 -26.71 5.02 -23.86
N HIS A 367 -25.87 4.96 -24.90
CA HIS A 367 -25.76 3.79 -25.76
C HIS A 367 -25.27 2.56 -24.98
N TYR A 368 -24.13 2.64 -24.28
CA TYR A 368 -23.57 1.50 -23.55
C TYR A 368 -24.36 1.14 -22.29
N LEU A 369 -25.16 2.06 -21.74
CA LEU A 369 -26.09 1.79 -20.62
C LEU A 369 -27.52 1.45 -21.08
N SER A 370 -27.75 1.32 -22.39
CA SER A 370 -29.10 1.10 -22.95
C SER A 370 -29.75 -0.20 -22.48
N ALA A 371 -28.96 -1.27 -22.34
CA ALA A 371 -29.42 -2.55 -21.80
C ALA A 371 -29.93 -2.41 -20.36
N THR A 372 -29.22 -1.64 -19.53
CA THR A 372 -29.64 -1.30 -18.16
C THR A 372 -30.95 -0.53 -18.19
N LYS A 373 -31.04 0.54 -19.01
CA LYS A 373 -32.26 1.35 -19.17
C LYS A 373 -33.46 0.51 -19.59
N GLY A 374 -33.29 -0.39 -20.56
CA GLY A 374 -34.34 -1.28 -21.04
C GLY A 374 -34.87 -2.23 -19.97
N ARG A 375 -34.02 -2.63 -19.02
CA ARG A 375 -34.37 -3.55 -17.93
C ARG A 375 -34.97 -2.86 -16.70
N THR A 376 -34.39 -1.73 -16.29
CA THR A 376 -34.69 -1.10 -14.99
C THR A 376 -35.48 0.20 -15.12
N GLY A 377 -35.57 0.76 -16.32
CA GLY A 377 -36.19 2.06 -16.56
C GLY A 377 -35.28 3.26 -16.25
N SER A 378 -34.02 3.06 -15.84
CA SER A 378 -33.01 4.13 -15.67
C SER A 378 -31.63 3.70 -16.17
N TYR A 379 -30.85 4.63 -16.73
CA TYR A 379 -29.49 4.36 -17.20
C TYR A 379 -28.52 4.12 -16.02
N TRP A 380 -28.79 4.78 -14.89
CA TRP A 380 -27.86 4.90 -13.77
C TRP A 380 -28.29 4.08 -12.55
N THR A 381 -29.17 3.08 -12.71
CA THR A 381 -29.70 2.25 -11.60
C THR A 381 -28.59 1.59 -10.78
N ASN A 382 -27.51 1.17 -11.45
CA ASN A 382 -26.38 0.48 -10.81
C ASN A 382 -25.31 1.45 -10.27
N HIS A 383 -25.47 2.76 -10.45
CA HIS A 383 -24.52 3.75 -9.95
C HIS A 383 -24.91 4.18 -8.54
N PHE A 384 -23.96 4.15 -7.61
CA PHE A 384 -24.17 4.51 -6.21
C PHE A 384 -24.35 6.01 -6.02
N SER A 385 -25.17 6.37 -5.03
CA SER A 385 -25.18 7.68 -4.39
C SER A 385 -24.13 7.67 -3.28
N THR A 386 -22.98 8.30 -3.51
CA THR A 386 -21.82 8.15 -2.62
C THR A 386 -21.76 9.26 -1.58
N ILE A 387 -21.74 8.85 -0.31
CA ILE A 387 -21.49 9.77 0.81
C ILE A 387 -20.14 9.41 1.41
N GLY A 388 -19.24 10.38 1.43
CA GLY A 388 -17.92 10.23 2.03
C GLY A 388 -17.76 11.08 3.28
N VAL A 389 -16.65 10.86 4.00
CA VAL A 389 -16.30 11.63 5.20
C VAL A 389 -14.88 12.15 5.14
N ASN A 390 -14.61 13.24 5.85
CA ASN A 390 -13.27 13.78 6.03
C ASN A 390 -13.07 14.40 7.42
N GLY A 391 -11.86 14.28 7.97
CA GLY A 391 -11.43 14.97 9.18
C GLY A 391 -11.90 14.34 10.48
N MET A 392 -12.09 13.01 10.54
CA MET A 392 -12.56 12.38 11.78
C MET A 392 -11.58 12.60 12.95
N ASN A 393 -10.27 12.62 12.67
CA ASN A 393 -9.27 12.94 13.70
C ASN A 393 -9.52 14.32 14.34
N GLU A 394 -9.69 15.37 13.52
CA GLU A 394 -9.90 16.72 14.04
C GLU A 394 -11.27 16.88 14.70
N ALA A 395 -12.28 16.14 14.25
CA ALA A 395 -13.58 16.07 14.90
C ALA A 395 -13.47 15.48 16.32
N LEU A 396 -12.70 14.39 16.49
CA LEU A 396 -12.46 13.78 17.79
C LEU A 396 -11.68 14.70 18.74
N VAL A 397 -10.67 15.41 18.21
CA VAL A 397 -9.94 16.42 18.99
C VAL A 397 -10.88 17.54 19.44
N ALA A 398 -11.82 17.97 18.57
CA ALA A 398 -12.79 19.00 18.91
C ALA A 398 -13.81 18.55 19.97
N LEU A 399 -14.21 17.27 19.95
CA LEU A 399 -15.20 16.70 20.89
C LEU A 399 -14.58 16.32 22.24
N PHE A 400 -13.40 15.70 22.24
CA PHE A 400 -12.82 15.04 23.41
C PHE A 400 -11.43 15.55 23.80
N GLY A 401 -10.79 16.36 22.95
CA GLY A 401 -9.39 16.77 23.13
C GLY A 401 -8.37 15.66 22.82
N GLU A 402 -8.80 14.55 22.24
CA GLU A 402 -7.96 13.39 21.93
C GLU A 402 -8.04 13.01 20.45
N THR A 403 -6.96 12.45 19.91
CA THR A 403 -6.84 12.04 18.51
C THR A 403 -7.54 10.71 18.24
N ILE A 404 -7.71 10.38 16.95
CA ILE A 404 -8.28 9.09 16.54
C ILE A 404 -7.49 7.89 17.06
N ALA A 405 -6.18 8.04 17.28
CA ALA A 405 -5.32 7.00 17.87
C ALA A 405 -5.81 6.51 19.24
N LYS A 406 -6.50 7.36 20.02
CA LYS A 406 -7.09 7.01 21.31
C LYS A 406 -8.61 6.82 21.25
N GLN A 407 -9.28 7.53 20.35
CA GLN A 407 -10.74 7.56 20.24
C GLN A 407 -11.27 6.77 19.03
N LYS A 408 -10.57 5.70 18.62
CA LYS A 408 -10.96 4.79 17.53
C LYS A 408 -12.39 4.25 17.70
N THR A 409 -12.79 3.91 18.92
CA THR A 409 -14.13 3.37 19.20
C THR A 409 -15.24 4.32 18.78
N PHE A 410 -15.13 5.62 19.11
CA PHE A 410 -16.14 6.60 18.69
C PHE A 410 -16.10 6.86 17.18
N ALA A 411 -14.93 6.75 16.54
CA ALA A 411 -14.86 6.80 15.07
C ALA A 411 -15.65 5.66 14.41
N LEU A 412 -15.54 4.44 14.93
CA LEU A 412 -16.34 3.30 14.47
C LEU A 412 -17.83 3.51 14.71
N GLU A 413 -18.23 3.99 15.90
CA GLU A 413 -19.63 4.33 16.20
C GLU A 413 -20.22 5.33 15.20
N VAL A 414 -19.44 6.34 14.78
CA VAL A 414 -19.86 7.32 13.77
C VAL A 414 -19.99 6.69 12.39
N LEU A 415 -19.07 5.80 11.97
CA LEU A 415 -19.18 5.09 10.69
C LEU A 415 -20.39 4.15 10.68
N ASP A 416 -20.66 3.45 11.79
CA ASP A 416 -21.84 2.60 11.95
C ASP A 416 -23.13 3.41 11.87
N PHE A 417 -23.20 4.55 12.57
CA PHE A 417 -24.32 5.48 12.48
C PHE A 417 -24.57 5.95 11.03
N ILE A 418 -23.51 6.28 10.28
CA ILE A 418 -23.66 6.68 8.88
C ILE A 418 -24.19 5.50 8.05
N LYS A 419 -23.66 4.29 8.21
CA LYS A 419 -24.13 3.11 7.49
C LYS A 419 -25.62 2.84 7.75
N GLU A 420 -26.07 2.94 8.99
CA GLU A 420 -27.50 2.81 9.34
C GLU A 420 -28.35 3.82 8.56
N ARG A 421 -27.95 5.09 8.52
CA ARG A 421 -28.64 6.13 7.73
C ARG A 421 -28.63 5.85 6.23
N LEU A 422 -27.51 5.40 5.68
CA LEU A 422 -27.43 5.04 4.25
C LEU A 422 -28.38 3.88 3.91
N GLN A 423 -28.51 2.90 4.80
CA GLN A 423 -29.43 1.79 4.63
C GLN A 423 -30.90 2.25 4.68
N GLU A 424 -31.24 3.19 5.57
CA GLU A 424 -32.55 3.85 5.57
C GLU A 424 -32.83 4.57 4.24
N PHE A 425 -31.85 5.32 3.73
CA PHE A 425 -31.99 6.06 2.45
C PHE A 425 -32.16 5.12 1.26
N GLN A 426 -31.43 4.01 1.23
CA GLN A 426 -31.56 2.99 0.17
C GLN A 426 -32.96 2.37 0.17
N ASN A 427 -33.53 2.10 1.35
CA ASN A 427 -34.91 1.60 1.47
C ASN A 427 -35.96 2.65 1.07
N GLU A 428 -35.74 3.92 1.43
CA GLU A 428 -36.65 5.03 1.13
C GLU A 428 -36.69 5.37 -0.36
N THR A 429 -35.52 5.46 -1.00
CA THR A 429 -35.35 5.95 -2.37
C THR A 429 -35.36 4.83 -3.42
N GLY A 430 -35.03 3.60 -3.01
CA GLY A 430 -34.83 2.47 -3.92
C GLY A 430 -33.52 2.53 -4.73
N ASN A 431 -32.61 3.45 -4.39
CA ASN A 431 -31.31 3.65 -5.05
C ASN A 431 -30.16 3.15 -4.16
N LEU A 432 -29.04 2.76 -4.78
CA LEU A 432 -27.87 2.26 -4.07
C LEU A 432 -27.10 3.38 -3.38
N TYR A 433 -26.67 3.17 -2.14
CA TYR A 433 -25.81 4.07 -1.36
C TYR A 433 -24.55 3.37 -0.88
N ASN A 434 -23.45 4.11 -0.76
CA ASN A 434 -22.21 3.59 -0.17
C ASN A 434 -21.47 4.66 0.64
N LEU A 435 -20.66 4.18 1.59
CA LEU A 435 -19.81 5.01 2.45
C LEU A 435 -18.38 5.00 1.93
N GLU A 436 -17.83 6.17 1.59
CA GLU A 436 -16.48 6.29 1.02
C GLU A 436 -15.48 6.98 1.96
N ALA A 437 -14.26 6.43 2.02
CA ALA A 437 -13.13 7.12 2.61
C ALA A 437 -12.63 8.14 1.57
N SER A 438 -13.20 9.35 1.59
CA SER A 438 -12.94 10.33 0.53
C SER A 438 -11.44 10.64 0.42
N PRO A 439 -10.83 10.51 -0.78
CA PRO A 439 -9.43 10.86 -0.98
C PRO A 439 -9.15 12.34 -0.71
N ALA A 440 -10.15 13.22 -0.83
CA ALA A 440 -10.11 14.60 -0.34
C ALA A 440 -8.85 15.40 -0.76
N GLU A 441 -8.33 15.19 -1.98
CA GLU A 441 -7.10 15.81 -2.51
C GLU A 441 -7.03 17.32 -2.22
N SER A 442 -8.08 18.03 -2.60
CA SER A 442 -8.24 19.47 -2.36
C SER A 442 -9.28 19.75 -1.28
N THR A 443 -10.22 18.82 -1.06
CA THR A 443 -11.31 18.98 -0.09
C THR A 443 -10.78 19.13 1.34
N CYS A 444 -9.71 18.43 1.71
CA CYS A 444 -9.13 18.52 3.05
C CYS A 444 -8.64 19.95 3.39
N TYR A 445 -8.00 20.61 2.42
CA TYR A 445 -7.53 21.99 2.53
C TYR A 445 -8.68 22.99 2.44
N LYS A 446 -9.62 22.75 1.51
CA LYS A 446 -10.80 23.61 1.32
C LYS A 446 -11.63 23.69 2.60
N PHE A 447 -11.90 22.55 3.23
CA PHE A 447 -12.66 22.49 4.47
C PHE A 447 -11.98 23.27 5.59
N ALA A 448 -10.72 22.96 5.87
CA ALA A 448 -9.97 23.63 6.93
C ALA A 448 -9.87 25.14 6.72
N ARG A 449 -9.61 25.60 5.49
CA ARG A 449 -9.56 27.03 5.19
C ARG A 449 -10.89 27.73 5.41
N GLN A 450 -12.00 27.12 4.99
CA GLN A 450 -13.32 27.73 5.12
C GLN A 450 -13.78 27.73 6.58
N ASP A 451 -13.53 26.65 7.32
CA ASP A 451 -13.87 26.59 8.75
C ASP A 451 -13.07 27.62 9.56
N LYS A 452 -11.83 27.94 9.17
CA LYS A 452 -11.05 29.02 9.79
C LYS A 452 -11.73 30.39 9.71
N ILE A 453 -12.55 30.61 8.67
CA ILE A 453 -13.35 31.83 8.51
C ILE A 453 -14.63 31.74 9.33
N LEU A 454 -15.29 30.58 9.33
CA LEU A 454 -16.57 30.37 10.02
C LEU A 454 -16.43 30.29 11.55
N PHE A 455 -15.29 29.81 12.05
CA PHE A 455 -15.00 29.61 13.46
C PHE A 455 -13.68 30.28 13.85
N PRO A 456 -13.60 31.63 13.84
CA PRO A 456 -12.33 32.36 14.05
C PRO A 456 -11.70 32.13 15.42
N ASP A 457 -12.51 31.75 16.43
CA ASP A 457 -12.04 31.48 17.79
C ASP A 457 -11.45 30.07 17.97
N ARG A 458 -11.52 29.20 16.95
CA ARG A 458 -11.04 27.82 17.01
C ARG A 458 -9.65 27.70 16.37
N LYS A 459 -8.79 26.86 16.96
CA LYS A 459 -7.50 26.50 16.37
C LYS A 459 -7.70 25.43 15.29
N ILE A 460 -7.77 25.88 14.04
CA ILE A 460 -7.99 25.01 12.87
C ILE A 460 -6.65 24.81 12.12
N PRO A 461 -6.25 23.56 11.81
CA PRO A 461 -5.02 23.26 11.06
C PRO A 461 -5.11 23.73 9.60
N THR A 462 -4.00 23.63 8.85
CA THR A 462 -4.01 24.00 7.42
C THR A 462 -4.82 23.02 6.57
N PHE A 463 -4.84 21.74 6.95
CA PHE A 463 -5.60 20.68 6.28
C PHE A 463 -6.20 19.75 7.33
N TYR A 464 -7.27 19.05 6.96
CA TYR A 464 -7.84 17.97 7.76
C TYR A 464 -7.32 16.60 7.35
N THR A 465 -7.22 15.68 8.30
CA THR A 465 -6.79 14.31 8.04
C THR A 465 -7.82 13.61 7.15
N ASN A 466 -7.33 12.90 6.13
CA ASN A 466 -8.18 12.22 5.16
C ASN A 466 -9.11 11.20 5.84
N SER A 467 -10.42 11.32 5.64
CA SER A 467 -11.42 10.34 6.12
C SER A 467 -11.29 10.00 7.61
N THR A 468 -10.95 8.75 7.93
CA THR A 468 -10.67 8.20 9.28
C THR A 468 -9.24 7.67 9.41
N MET A 469 -8.33 8.16 8.56
CA MET A 469 -6.92 7.80 8.65
C MET A 469 -6.29 8.30 9.95
N LEU A 470 -5.23 7.64 10.39
CA LEU A 470 -4.33 8.20 11.38
C LEU A 470 -3.71 9.49 10.82
N PRO A 471 -3.46 10.52 11.66
CA PRO A 471 -2.61 11.63 11.28
C PRO A 471 -1.27 11.13 10.74
N VAL A 472 -0.79 11.77 9.67
CA VAL A 472 0.39 11.32 8.91
C VAL A 472 1.70 11.33 9.71
N ASP A 473 1.71 11.96 10.89
CA ASP A 473 2.83 12.09 11.81
C ASP A 473 2.69 11.19 13.06
N THR A 474 1.71 10.29 13.10
CA THR A 474 1.42 9.45 14.28
C THR A 474 2.55 8.46 14.57
N THR A 475 2.85 7.55 13.64
CA THR A 475 3.79 6.44 13.85
C THR A 475 4.64 6.20 12.59
N GLU A 476 5.84 5.66 12.79
CA GLU A 476 6.73 5.14 11.73
C GLU A 476 6.60 3.61 11.58
N ASP A 477 5.82 2.94 12.44
CA ASP A 477 5.58 1.50 12.39
C ASP A 477 4.35 1.18 11.53
N LEU A 478 4.61 0.49 10.42
CA LEU A 478 3.57 0.07 9.47
C LEU A 478 2.53 -0.84 10.13
N PHE A 479 2.95 -1.78 10.98
CA PHE A 479 2.03 -2.75 11.58
C PHE A 479 1.19 -2.13 12.70
N GLU A 480 1.75 -1.21 13.48
CA GLU A 480 0.97 -0.42 14.43
C GLU A 480 -0.13 0.37 13.70
N ALA A 481 0.22 1.03 12.59
CA ALA A 481 -0.74 1.77 11.79
C ALA A 481 -1.82 0.86 11.20
N LEU A 482 -1.46 -0.32 10.69
CA LEU A 482 -2.40 -1.31 10.14
C LEU A 482 -3.32 -1.92 11.20
N ASP A 483 -2.78 -2.35 12.35
CA ASP A 483 -3.56 -2.91 13.47
C ASP A 483 -4.60 -1.86 13.95
N HIS A 484 -4.23 -0.58 13.98
CA HIS A 484 -5.18 0.49 14.27
C HIS A 484 -6.22 0.66 13.15
N GLN A 485 -5.76 0.76 11.90
CA GLN A 485 -6.59 1.16 10.74
C GLN A 485 -7.49 0.05 10.21
N GLU A 486 -7.22 -1.23 10.48
CA GLU A 486 -7.94 -2.37 9.91
C GLU A 486 -9.46 -2.24 10.03
N ASP A 487 -10.00 -2.13 11.25
CA ASP A 487 -11.46 -2.05 11.46
C ASP A 487 -12.09 -0.80 10.80
N LEU A 488 -11.37 0.33 10.81
CA LEU A 488 -11.84 1.58 10.22
C LEU A 488 -11.93 1.44 8.70
N GLN A 489 -10.90 0.88 8.07
CA GLN A 489 -10.88 0.69 6.62
C GLN A 489 -11.87 -0.37 6.16
N CYS A 490 -12.05 -1.46 6.93
CA CYS A 490 -13.06 -2.48 6.63
C CYS A 490 -14.50 -1.98 6.80
N SER A 491 -14.72 -0.91 7.57
CA SER A 491 -16.06 -0.34 7.76
C SER A 491 -16.58 0.43 6.52
N TYR A 492 -15.75 0.72 5.53
CA TYR A 492 -16.19 1.40 4.32
C TYR A 492 -16.79 0.42 3.31
N THR A 493 -18.03 0.69 2.88
CA THR A 493 -18.72 -0.07 1.82
C THR A 493 -18.46 0.51 0.42
N GLY A 494 -17.77 1.65 0.33
CA GLY A 494 -17.35 2.29 -0.91
C GLY A 494 -15.85 2.15 -1.16
N GLY A 495 -15.24 3.22 -1.66
CA GLY A 495 -13.80 3.25 -1.87
C GLY A 495 -13.00 3.48 -0.58
N THR A 496 -12.11 2.56 -0.25
CA THR A 496 -11.04 2.72 0.75
C THR A 496 -9.69 2.30 0.12
N VAL A 497 -8.59 2.84 0.65
CA VAL A 497 -7.23 2.37 0.39
C VAL A 497 -6.34 2.69 1.58
N PHE A 498 -5.51 1.74 1.99
CA PHE A 498 -4.39 2.00 2.88
C PHE A 498 -3.10 2.23 2.07
N HIS A 499 -2.49 3.39 2.27
CA HIS A 499 -1.21 3.74 1.66
C HIS A 499 -0.07 3.44 2.63
N ALA A 500 0.72 2.41 2.34
CA ALA A 500 2.00 2.19 3.02
C ALA A 500 3.04 3.16 2.41
N PHE A 501 3.11 4.37 2.95
CA PHE A 501 4.10 5.38 2.55
C PHE A 501 5.52 4.96 2.96
N LEU A 502 6.37 4.67 1.98
CA LEU A 502 7.75 4.26 2.14
C LEU A 502 8.68 5.44 1.81
N GLY A 503 9.86 5.48 2.42
CA GLY A 503 10.84 6.54 2.17
C GLY A 503 11.40 6.52 0.76
N GLU A 504 11.88 5.37 0.32
CA GLU A 504 12.45 5.15 -1.01
C GLU A 504 12.03 3.79 -1.57
N ARG A 505 12.49 3.47 -2.79
CA ARG A 505 12.23 2.17 -3.41
C ARG A 505 12.70 1.02 -2.53
N LEU A 506 12.03 -0.11 -2.66
CA LEU A 506 12.51 -1.34 -2.04
C LEU A 506 13.73 -1.86 -2.82
N PRO A 507 14.74 -2.44 -2.12
CA PRO A 507 15.98 -2.90 -2.75
C PRO A 507 15.73 -4.06 -3.72
N GLU A 508 14.81 -4.96 -3.39
CA GLU A 508 14.52 -6.16 -4.16
C GLU A 508 13.02 -6.39 -4.37
N TRP A 509 12.67 -6.99 -5.50
CA TRP A 509 11.29 -7.35 -5.83
C TRP A 509 10.70 -8.38 -4.86
N LYS A 510 11.53 -9.30 -4.32
CA LYS A 510 11.10 -10.29 -3.33
C LYS A 510 10.57 -9.63 -2.06
N LEU A 511 11.19 -8.54 -1.62
CA LEU A 511 10.73 -7.80 -0.44
C LEU A 511 9.37 -7.15 -0.67
N ALA A 512 9.16 -6.55 -1.86
CA ALA A 512 7.85 -5.99 -2.22
C ALA A 512 6.76 -7.07 -2.25
N ARG A 513 7.06 -8.21 -2.87
CA ARG A 513 6.18 -9.38 -2.91
C ARG A 513 5.85 -9.88 -1.50
N ASP A 514 6.86 -10.14 -0.68
CA ASP A 514 6.70 -10.73 0.65
C ASP A 514 5.94 -9.78 1.58
N LEU A 515 6.18 -8.47 1.46
CA LEU A 515 5.41 -7.46 2.16
C LEU A 515 3.95 -7.48 1.71
N ILE A 516 3.66 -7.43 0.41
CA ILE A 516 2.26 -7.51 -0.09
C ILE A 516 1.58 -8.80 0.38
N LYS A 517 2.24 -9.96 0.24
CA LYS A 517 1.73 -11.25 0.72
C LYS A 517 1.40 -11.22 2.21
N LEU A 518 2.28 -10.66 3.03
CA LEU A 518 2.08 -10.52 4.47
C LEU A 518 0.89 -9.61 4.77
N LEU A 519 0.83 -8.43 4.12
CA LEU A 519 -0.22 -7.45 4.34
C LEU A 519 -1.60 -8.01 3.98
N THR A 520 -1.72 -8.69 2.85
CA THR A 520 -3.01 -9.24 2.40
C THR A 520 -3.43 -10.52 3.11
N SER A 521 -2.49 -11.33 3.61
CA SER A 521 -2.81 -12.52 4.40
C SER A 521 -3.09 -12.23 5.87
N ARG A 522 -2.47 -11.20 6.46
CA ARG A 522 -2.64 -10.87 7.88
C ARG A 522 -3.81 -9.93 8.14
N PHE A 523 -4.03 -8.95 7.26
CA PHE A 523 -5.04 -7.92 7.44
C PHE A 523 -6.18 -8.07 6.44
N ARG A 524 -7.38 -7.66 6.85
CA ARG A 524 -8.59 -7.69 6.03
C ARG A 524 -8.80 -6.40 5.22
N ILE A 525 -7.79 -5.54 5.16
CA ILE A 525 -7.89 -4.25 4.46
C ILE A 525 -8.13 -4.50 2.95
N PRO A 526 -9.18 -3.91 2.35
CA PRO A 526 -9.58 -4.22 0.98
C PRO A 526 -8.58 -3.80 -0.11
N TYR A 527 -7.96 -2.62 0.01
CA TYR A 527 -7.02 -2.08 -0.98
C TYR A 527 -5.75 -1.59 -0.31
N ILE A 528 -4.62 -2.01 -0.86
CA ILE A 528 -3.30 -1.67 -0.33
C ILE A 528 -2.40 -1.15 -1.45
N THR A 529 -1.56 -0.18 -1.13
CA THR A 529 -0.46 0.27 -2.00
C THR A 529 0.82 0.37 -1.20
N LEU A 530 1.94 0.04 -1.83
CA LEU A 530 3.26 0.48 -1.38
C LEU A 530 3.56 1.81 -2.07
N THR A 531 4.04 2.81 -1.35
CA THR A 531 4.21 4.17 -1.91
C THR A 531 5.60 4.69 -1.58
N PRO A 532 6.64 4.35 -2.35
CA PRO A 532 7.95 4.96 -2.23
C PRO A 532 7.94 6.40 -2.76
N THR A 533 8.79 7.25 -2.20
CA THR A 533 9.17 8.53 -2.81
C THR A 533 10.42 8.34 -3.66
N PHE A 534 10.45 8.99 -4.83
CA PHE A 534 11.58 8.92 -5.76
C PHE A 534 11.68 10.21 -6.55
N SER A 535 12.84 10.43 -7.18
CA SER A 535 13.10 11.65 -7.94
C SER A 535 13.50 11.33 -9.39
N ILE A 536 13.17 12.19 -10.34
CA ILE A 536 13.55 12.04 -11.74
C ILE A 536 14.44 13.22 -12.16
N CYS A 537 15.69 12.93 -12.49
CA CYS A 537 16.62 13.87 -13.10
C CYS A 537 16.45 13.85 -14.63
N LYS A 538 16.41 15.02 -15.27
CA LYS A 538 16.29 15.12 -16.74
C LYS A 538 17.44 14.44 -17.48
N THR A 539 18.65 14.53 -16.91
CA THR A 539 19.87 14.00 -17.54
C THR A 539 20.10 12.54 -17.18
N HIS A 540 19.85 12.15 -15.92
CA HIS A 540 20.25 10.84 -15.40
C HIS A 540 19.09 9.91 -15.01
N GLY A 541 17.85 10.33 -15.25
CA GLY A 541 16.65 9.55 -14.99
C GLY A 541 16.39 9.34 -13.50
N TYR A 542 15.91 8.13 -13.17
CA TYR A 542 15.44 7.76 -11.84
C TYR A 542 16.49 7.91 -10.74
N ARG A 543 16.07 8.41 -9.57
CA ARG A 543 16.81 8.54 -8.31
C ARG A 543 15.97 8.03 -7.16
N ALA A 544 16.61 7.29 -6.26
CA ALA A 544 15.95 6.72 -5.09
C ALA A 544 15.71 7.82 -4.05
N GLY A 545 14.52 7.86 -3.48
CA GLY A 545 14.18 8.82 -2.44
C GLY A 545 13.91 10.24 -2.94
N GLU A 546 13.75 11.13 -1.97
CA GLU A 546 13.53 12.56 -2.18
C GLU A 546 14.88 13.28 -2.35
N GLU A 547 15.24 13.53 -3.61
CA GLU A 547 16.41 14.27 -4.01
C GLU A 547 15.94 15.49 -4.84
N PRO A 548 15.78 16.68 -4.24
CA PRO A 548 15.38 17.89 -4.98
C PRO A 548 16.41 18.33 -6.03
N GLU A 549 17.68 17.99 -5.81
CA GLU A 549 18.81 18.26 -6.72
C GLU A 549 19.57 16.96 -6.98
N CYS A 550 19.96 16.72 -8.24
CA CYS A 550 20.65 15.49 -8.62
C CYS A 550 22.08 15.49 -8.08
N LEU A 551 22.47 14.49 -7.29
CA LEU A 551 23.83 14.36 -6.77
C LEU A 551 24.93 14.17 -7.83
N LEU A 552 24.57 13.87 -9.09
CA LEU A 552 25.53 13.68 -10.19
C LEU A 552 25.75 14.92 -11.06
N CYS A 553 24.72 15.75 -11.30
CA CYS A 553 24.84 16.95 -12.15
C CYS A 553 24.44 18.26 -11.47
N GLY A 554 23.85 18.24 -10.28
CA GLY A 554 23.32 19.42 -9.59
C GLY A 554 22.06 20.01 -10.22
N GLU A 555 21.43 19.36 -11.21
CA GLU A 555 20.18 19.84 -11.79
C GLU A 555 18.98 19.53 -10.87
N GLU A 556 17.99 20.43 -10.90
CA GLU A 556 16.71 20.25 -10.21
C GLU A 556 16.00 18.97 -10.70
N CYS A 557 15.60 18.13 -9.76
CA CYS A 557 14.88 16.88 -10.01
C CYS A 557 13.37 17.06 -9.77
N LEU A 558 12.58 16.24 -10.46
CA LEU A 558 11.15 16.11 -10.16
C LEU A 558 10.97 15.06 -9.07
N VAL A 559 10.65 15.49 -7.85
CA VAL A 559 10.29 14.58 -6.75
C VAL A 559 8.86 14.09 -6.95
N TYR A 560 8.68 12.79 -7.10
CA TYR A 560 7.39 12.11 -7.24
C TYR A 560 7.03 11.39 -5.94
N SER A 561 5.77 11.56 -5.55
CA SER A 561 5.13 10.73 -4.54
C SER A 561 3.64 10.59 -4.90
N ARG A 562 2.92 9.74 -4.17
CA ARG A 562 1.47 9.59 -4.33
C ARG A 562 0.77 10.58 -3.39
N ILE A 563 -0.10 11.41 -3.95
CA ILE A 563 -0.95 12.33 -3.15
C ILE A 563 -1.95 11.50 -2.35
N VAL A 564 -2.99 11.02 -3.03
CA VAL A 564 -4.11 10.26 -2.45
C VAL A 564 -4.57 9.10 -3.35
N GLY A 565 -3.91 8.92 -4.50
CA GLY A 565 -4.38 8.04 -5.55
C GLY A 565 -3.32 7.71 -6.60
N TYR A 566 -2.71 8.74 -7.16
CA TYR A 566 -1.81 8.64 -8.31
C TYR A 566 -0.54 9.45 -8.07
N PHE A 567 0.50 9.15 -8.84
CA PHE A 567 1.80 9.83 -8.74
C PHE A 567 1.78 11.16 -9.48
N ARG A 568 2.21 12.23 -8.79
CA ARG A 568 2.45 13.56 -9.36
C ARG A 568 3.69 14.19 -8.72
N PRO A 569 4.37 15.12 -9.42
CA PRO A 569 5.43 15.91 -8.82
C PRO A 569 4.93 16.68 -7.60
N THR A 570 5.67 16.65 -6.50
CA THR A 570 5.27 17.30 -5.22
C THR A 570 5.07 18.81 -5.35
N ARG A 571 5.79 19.46 -6.28
CA ARG A 571 5.63 20.90 -6.58
C ARG A 571 4.28 21.29 -7.16
N ASP A 572 3.54 20.33 -7.74
CA ASP A 572 2.23 20.58 -8.35
C ASP A 572 1.10 20.48 -7.31
N TRP A 573 1.41 20.16 -6.06
CA TRP A 573 0.43 19.88 -5.02
C TRP A 573 -0.10 21.19 -4.41
N ASN A 574 -1.37 21.15 -3.98
CA ASN A 574 -1.94 22.27 -3.22
C ASN A 574 -1.25 22.41 -1.85
N LYS A 575 -1.40 23.58 -1.22
CA LYS A 575 -0.76 23.90 0.07
C LYS A 575 -1.05 22.89 1.16
N GLY A 576 -2.27 22.37 1.26
CA GLY A 576 -2.63 21.37 2.26
C GLY A 576 -1.90 20.05 2.05
N LYS A 577 -1.79 19.59 0.80
CA LYS A 577 -1.07 18.36 0.47
C LYS A 577 0.45 18.50 0.55
N ALA A 578 1.00 19.68 0.23
CA ALA A 578 2.41 19.97 0.47
C ALA A 578 2.77 19.95 1.97
N GLU A 579 1.90 20.52 2.82
CA GLU A 579 2.09 20.49 4.28
C GLU A 579 1.91 19.08 4.84
N GLU A 580 0.90 18.33 4.36
CA GLU A 580 0.68 16.93 4.70
C GLU A 580 1.91 16.08 4.35
N PHE A 581 2.47 16.24 3.16
CA PHE A 581 3.70 15.56 2.73
C PHE A 581 4.88 15.86 3.65
N THR A 582 5.07 17.14 3.99
CA THR A 582 6.18 17.58 4.85
C THR A 582 6.05 17.03 6.28
N ALA A 583 4.82 16.93 6.80
CA ALA A 583 4.55 16.37 8.13
C ALA A 583 4.61 14.83 8.15
N ARG A 584 4.52 14.18 6.99
CA ARG A 584 4.35 12.73 6.88
C ARG A 584 5.58 11.99 7.39
N LYS A 585 5.36 11.14 8.39
CA LYS A 585 6.29 10.09 8.76
C LYS A 585 6.16 8.95 7.75
N VAL A 586 7.24 8.66 7.05
CA VAL A 586 7.31 7.46 6.22
C VAL A 586 7.46 6.25 7.11
N TYR A 587 6.80 5.15 6.75
CA TYR A 587 6.98 3.89 7.47
C TYR A 587 8.40 3.43 7.24
N ARG A 588 9.14 3.29 8.34
CA ARG A 588 10.54 2.91 8.28
C ARG A 588 10.68 1.42 8.54
N TYR A 589 11.49 0.79 7.71
CA TYR A 589 12.22 -0.38 8.14
C TYR A 589 13.30 0.10 9.11
N ILE A 590 13.03 0.10 10.42
CA ILE A 590 13.99 0.64 11.38
C ILE A 590 15.11 -0.38 11.58
N SER A 591 16.23 -0.15 10.90
CA SER A 591 17.51 -0.78 11.21
C SER A 591 18.23 -0.09 12.36
N ASP A 592 18.04 1.22 12.61
CA ASP A 592 18.69 1.96 13.70
C ASP A 592 17.92 3.25 14.13
N SER A 593 18.05 3.63 15.42
CA SER A 593 17.72 4.94 16.05
C SER A 593 16.37 5.11 16.83
N PRO A 594 16.11 6.20 17.58
CA PRO A 594 15.95 6.14 19.04
C PRO A 594 14.58 6.65 19.53
N LEU A 595 13.79 5.82 20.21
CA LEU A 595 12.55 6.25 20.85
C LEU A 595 12.74 6.31 22.35
N SER A 596 12.97 7.53 22.84
CA SER A 596 12.73 7.92 24.22
C SER A 596 11.32 8.51 24.34
N GLU A 597 10.62 8.06 25.38
CA GLU A 597 9.48 8.70 26.03
C GLU A 597 8.11 8.69 25.31
N ALA A 598 7.34 7.62 25.53
CA ALA A 598 5.93 7.72 25.93
C ALA A 598 5.42 6.37 26.44
N GLY A 599 4.78 6.35 27.62
CA GLY A 599 3.90 5.25 28.02
C GLY A 599 4.06 4.78 29.47
N LYS A 600 3.29 5.38 30.38
CA LYS A 600 3.00 4.80 31.70
C LYS A 600 2.18 3.51 31.49
N GLY A 601 2.75 2.35 31.82
CA GLY A 601 2.03 1.08 31.76
C GLY A 601 2.74 -0.07 32.49
N ASP A 602 1.99 -0.74 33.35
CA ASP A 602 2.24 -2.04 34.01
C ASP A 602 3.25 -2.07 35.18
N THR A 603 2.73 -1.96 36.42
CA THR A 603 3.51 -2.05 37.68
C THR A 603 4.30 -3.36 37.80
N LYS A 604 3.87 -4.42 37.11
CA LYS A 604 4.57 -5.71 37.08
C LYS A 604 5.82 -5.68 36.19
N LEU A 605 5.76 -5.03 35.02
CA LEU A 605 6.91 -4.90 34.12
C LEU A 605 7.96 -3.96 34.72
N GLN A 606 7.54 -2.90 35.41
CA GLN A 606 8.45 -1.98 36.11
C GLN A 606 9.26 -2.68 37.23
N GLU A 607 8.64 -3.61 37.97
CA GLU A 607 9.37 -4.40 38.98
C GLU A 607 10.35 -5.39 38.34
N LEU A 608 9.97 -6.04 37.23
CA LEU A 608 10.88 -6.91 36.48
C LEU A 608 12.05 -6.11 35.88
N GLU A 609 11.78 -4.91 35.36
CA GLU A 609 12.81 -4.00 34.85
C GLU A 609 13.80 -3.60 35.95
N ARG A 610 13.33 -3.33 37.18
CA ARG A 610 14.23 -3.06 38.32
C ARG A 610 15.11 -4.27 38.65
N GLN A 611 14.55 -5.49 38.61
CA GLN A 611 15.30 -6.73 38.81
C GLN A 611 16.35 -6.96 37.70
N VAL A 612 16.09 -6.53 36.46
CA VAL A 612 17.09 -6.57 35.38
C VAL A 612 18.26 -5.65 35.67
N ALA A 613 18.01 -4.45 36.21
CA ALA A 613 19.06 -3.49 36.57
C ALA A 613 20.00 -4.00 37.69
N GLU A 614 19.55 -4.96 38.50
CA GLU A 614 20.32 -5.60 39.57
C GLU A 614 21.18 -6.78 39.07
N ILE A 615 21.11 -7.15 37.78
CA ILE A 615 21.90 -8.26 37.22
C ILE A 615 23.33 -7.81 36.95
N ASP A 616 24.26 -8.41 37.70
CA ASP A 616 25.70 -8.29 37.43
C ASP A 616 26.14 -9.19 36.25
N ASP A 617 27.19 -8.77 35.52
CA ASP A 617 27.88 -9.57 34.49
C ASP A 617 27.00 -10.02 33.32
N ILE A 618 26.30 -9.08 32.68
CA ILE A 618 25.67 -9.25 31.35
C ILE A 618 25.99 -8.05 30.44
N PRO A 619 27.17 -8.02 29.83
CA PRO A 619 27.59 -6.87 29.06
C PRO A 619 26.95 -6.85 27.67
N VAL A 620 26.11 -5.85 27.42
CA VAL A 620 25.57 -5.58 26.08
C VAL A 620 26.63 -4.84 25.27
N ALA A 621 26.97 -5.36 24.11
CA ALA A 621 27.88 -4.73 23.16
C ALA A 621 27.12 -3.91 22.11
N GLY A 622 25.87 -4.28 21.81
CA GLY A 622 24.98 -3.59 20.89
C GLY A 622 23.59 -4.19 20.91
N HIS A 623 22.61 -3.49 20.34
CA HIS A 623 21.22 -3.92 20.32
C HIS A 623 20.51 -3.47 19.03
N ILE A 624 20.19 -4.44 18.18
CA ILE A 624 19.36 -4.22 16.99
C ILE A 624 17.91 -4.34 17.41
N LYS A 625 17.15 -3.25 17.28
CA LYS A 625 15.77 -3.17 17.75
C LYS A 625 14.81 -4.04 16.95
N SER A 626 15.11 -4.33 15.68
CA SER A 626 14.25 -5.14 14.82
C SER A 626 15.04 -5.90 13.73
N THR A 627 14.68 -7.15 13.49
CA THR A 627 15.15 -8.03 12.41
C THR A 627 14.00 -8.95 11.96
N LEU A 628 13.96 -9.32 10.69
CA LEU A 628 12.96 -10.24 10.11
C LEU A 628 13.52 -11.62 9.76
N SER A 629 14.84 -11.83 9.84
CA SER A 629 15.51 -13.04 9.33
C SER A 629 16.22 -13.86 10.40
N ASP A 630 16.57 -13.26 11.54
CA ASP A 630 17.48 -13.89 12.50
C ASP A 630 16.80 -14.84 13.50
N TYR A 631 15.47 -14.91 13.52
CA TYR A 631 14.72 -15.83 14.41
C TYR A 631 13.81 -16.74 13.57
N PRO A 632 14.26 -17.97 13.25
CA PRO A 632 13.46 -18.91 12.47
C PRO A 632 12.09 -19.20 13.11
N GLY A 633 11.03 -19.11 12.29
CA GLY A 633 9.65 -19.30 12.74
C GLY A 633 9.03 -18.10 13.46
N LYS A 634 9.75 -16.98 13.58
CA LYS A 634 9.24 -15.70 14.09
C LYS A 634 9.38 -14.62 13.02
N MET A 635 8.30 -13.89 12.73
CA MET A 635 8.28 -12.87 11.67
C MET A 635 9.17 -11.66 11.99
N GLN A 636 9.33 -11.34 13.29
CA GLN A 636 10.10 -10.20 13.76
C GLN A 636 10.76 -10.55 15.10
N ALA A 637 12.00 -10.11 15.29
CA ALA A 637 12.73 -10.22 16.55
C ALA A 637 13.60 -8.98 16.80
N SER A 638 14.13 -8.82 18.00
CA SER A 638 15.23 -7.91 18.31
C SER A 638 16.50 -8.72 18.56
N ILE A 639 17.70 -8.15 18.38
CA ILE A 639 18.97 -8.84 18.62
C ILE A 639 19.76 -8.08 19.67
N MET A 640 20.12 -8.76 20.76
CA MET A 640 21.08 -8.29 21.74
C MET A 640 22.43 -8.96 21.48
N PHE A 641 23.49 -8.16 21.33
CA PHE A 641 24.86 -8.65 21.25
C PHE A 641 25.53 -8.59 22.61
N THR A 642 26.17 -9.68 23.07
CA THR A 642 26.99 -9.67 24.28
C THR A 642 28.45 -9.38 23.97
N SER A 643 29.16 -8.67 24.86
CA SER A 643 30.59 -8.35 24.66
C SER A 643 31.49 -9.51 25.06
N ARG A 644 32.63 -9.67 24.37
CA ARG A 644 33.68 -10.68 24.59
C ARG A 644 33.28 -12.09 24.15
N CYS A 645 34.26 -12.81 23.63
CA CYS A 645 34.15 -14.22 23.28
C CYS A 645 35.33 -14.98 23.89
N ASN A 646 35.12 -16.26 24.23
CA ASN A 646 36.18 -17.16 24.68
C ASN A 646 36.93 -17.86 23.53
N LEU A 647 36.53 -17.58 22.29
CA LEU A 647 37.26 -17.90 21.06
C LEU A 647 37.97 -16.67 20.50
N ALA A 648 38.87 -16.87 19.56
CA ALA A 648 39.61 -15.82 18.88
C ALA A 648 39.70 -16.14 17.38
N CYS A 649 38.54 -16.39 16.75
CA CYS A 649 38.48 -16.70 15.32
C CYS A 649 39.01 -15.49 14.53
N PRO A 650 40.11 -15.62 13.76
CA PRO A 650 40.72 -14.47 13.09
C PRO A 650 39.80 -13.86 12.02
N TRP A 651 38.84 -14.62 11.52
CA TRP A 651 37.83 -14.22 10.53
C TRP A 651 36.51 -13.71 11.15
N CYS A 652 36.44 -13.53 12.47
CA CYS A 652 35.20 -13.09 13.12
C CYS A 652 34.83 -11.67 12.72
N HIS A 653 33.64 -11.51 12.10
CA HIS A 653 33.03 -10.22 11.73
C HIS A 653 32.78 -9.27 12.90
N ASN A 654 32.63 -9.82 14.10
CA ASN A 654 32.32 -9.09 15.32
C ASN A 654 33.59 -8.74 16.11
N GLY A 655 34.69 -8.40 15.45
CA GLY A 655 35.98 -8.10 16.07
C GLY A 655 35.91 -7.10 17.24
N PRO A 656 35.28 -5.92 17.07
CA PRO A 656 35.04 -4.95 18.15
C PRO A 656 34.36 -5.58 19.38
N VAL A 657 33.26 -6.32 19.15
CA VAL A 657 32.49 -6.99 20.20
C VAL A 657 33.34 -8.04 20.92
N VAL A 658 34.14 -8.82 20.20
CA VAL A 658 35.05 -9.82 20.78
C VAL A 658 36.14 -9.18 21.62
N ASN A 659 36.67 -8.03 21.20
CA ASN A 659 37.66 -7.23 21.95
C ASN A 659 37.06 -6.54 23.18
N GLY A 660 35.74 -6.60 23.34
CA GLY A 660 35.04 -6.06 24.49
C GLY A 660 34.65 -4.60 24.34
N GLU A 661 34.63 -4.07 23.11
CA GLU A 661 33.96 -2.80 22.81
C GLU A 661 32.46 -2.94 23.08
N ARG A 662 31.87 -1.85 23.55
CA ARG A 662 30.47 -1.80 23.99
C ARG A 662 29.87 -0.45 23.63
N ASP A 663 28.61 -0.49 23.24
CA ASP A 663 27.74 0.67 23.18
C ASP A 663 27.26 1.08 24.58
N ASP A 664 26.67 2.27 24.69
CA ASP A 664 26.06 2.79 25.93
C ASP A 664 24.71 2.11 26.29
N VAL A 665 24.37 0.99 25.65
CA VAL A 665 23.10 0.26 25.87
C VAL A 665 23.24 -0.71 27.03
N THR A 666 22.27 -0.75 27.95
CA THR A 666 22.25 -1.69 29.06
C THR A 666 21.25 -2.85 28.85
N ALA A 667 21.38 -3.94 29.61
CA ALA A 667 20.41 -5.03 29.58
C ALA A 667 19.01 -4.58 30.01
N GLN A 668 18.94 -3.54 30.86
CA GLN A 668 17.69 -2.88 31.25
C GLN A 668 17.04 -2.18 30.04
N ASP A 669 17.82 -1.51 29.20
CA ASP A 669 17.30 -0.85 28.00
C ASP A 669 16.79 -1.87 26.98
N VAL A 670 17.51 -2.98 26.80
CA VAL A 670 17.06 -4.12 25.96
C VAL A 670 15.74 -4.68 26.50
N PHE A 671 15.64 -4.90 27.81
CA PHE A 671 14.42 -5.41 28.45
C PHE A 671 13.24 -4.46 28.27
N ARG A 672 13.45 -3.16 28.51
CA ARG A 672 12.42 -2.13 28.34
C ARG A 672 11.91 -2.10 26.90
N HIS A 673 12.83 -2.11 25.93
CA HIS A 673 12.48 -2.16 24.51
C HIS A 673 11.70 -3.42 24.15
N ILE A 674 12.22 -4.61 24.46
CA ILE A 674 11.56 -5.85 24.01
C ILE A 674 10.19 -6.03 24.66
N THR A 675 10.02 -5.59 25.91
CA THR A 675 8.73 -5.68 26.59
C THR A 675 7.71 -4.66 26.11
N SER A 676 8.15 -3.52 25.57
CA SER A 676 7.27 -2.55 24.90
C SER A 676 6.88 -2.97 23.49
N THR A 677 7.61 -3.90 22.87
CA THR A 677 7.30 -4.37 21.51
C THR A 677 6.17 -5.40 21.48
N SER A 678 5.44 -5.45 20.37
CA SER A 678 4.39 -6.45 20.14
C SER A 678 4.97 -7.83 19.83
N HIS A 679 6.13 -7.92 19.17
CA HIS A 679 6.72 -9.20 18.76
C HIS A 679 7.26 -10.02 19.93
N LYS A 680 7.80 -9.37 20.98
CA LYS A 680 8.35 -10.05 22.18
C LYS A 680 9.24 -11.26 21.85
N CYS A 681 10.08 -11.13 20.83
CA CYS A 681 11.06 -12.14 20.41
C CYS A 681 12.47 -11.54 20.48
N LEU A 682 13.36 -12.11 21.28
CA LEU A 682 14.74 -11.63 21.43
C LEU A 682 15.73 -12.72 21.00
N VAL A 683 16.65 -12.36 20.11
CA VAL A 683 17.86 -13.12 19.80
C VAL A 683 18.99 -12.62 20.69
N ILE A 684 19.61 -13.51 21.46
CA ILE A 684 20.79 -13.20 22.26
C ILE A 684 22.00 -13.80 21.52
N SER A 685 22.87 -12.94 21.00
CA SER A 685 24.00 -13.28 20.12
C SER A 685 25.23 -12.43 20.46
N GLY A 686 26.19 -12.30 19.54
CA GLY A 686 27.35 -11.39 19.67
C GLY A 686 28.67 -12.12 19.86
N GLY A 687 29.36 -11.85 20.97
CA GLY A 687 30.57 -12.55 21.39
C GLY A 687 30.29 -14.02 21.73
N GLU A 688 30.39 -14.40 23.00
CA GLU A 688 29.83 -15.69 23.45
C GLU A 688 28.90 -15.45 24.64
N PRO A 689 27.57 -15.46 24.44
CA PRO A 689 26.63 -15.19 25.51
C PRO A 689 26.82 -16.09 26.73
N THR A 690 27.14 -17.37 26.52
CA THR A 690 27.16 -18.38 27.59
C THR A 690 28.32 -18.25 28.57
N ILE A 691 29.29 -17.35 28.35
CA ILE A 691 30.37 -17.11 29.32
C ILE A 691 29.96 -16.14 30.44
N HIS A 692 28.83 -15.44 30.28
CA HIS A 692 28.37 -14.39 31.18
C HIS A 692 27.46 -14.94 32.28
N LYS A 693 27.78 -14.64 33.54
CA LYS A 693 26.99 -15.14 34.69
C LYS A 693 25.58 -14.56 34.73
N GLY A 694 25.39 -13.35 34.21
CA GLY A 694 24.09 -12.68 34.16
C GLY A 694 23.11 -13.22 33.12
N LEU A 695 23.56 -14.08 32.19
CA LEU A 695 22.71 -14.59 31.09
C LEU A 695 21.46 -15.34 31.61
N LEU A 696 21.65 -16.34 32.47
CA LEU A 696 20.53 -17.16 32.98
C LEU A 696 19.53 -16.34 33.81
N PRO A 697 19.96 -15.49 34.78
CA PRO A 697 19.05 -14.55 35.45
C PRO A 697 18.26 -13.68 34.48
N PHE A 698 18.90 -13.13 33.45
CA PHE A 698 18.25 -12.26 32.48
C PHE A 698 17.19 -13.01 31.65
N MET A 699 17.52 -14.20 31.13
CA MET A 699 16.55 -15.02 30.40
C MET A 699 15.34 -15.39 31.26
N ARG A 700 15.51 -15.68 32.56
CA ARG A 700 14.37 -15.92 33.48
C ARG A 700 13.43 -14.73 33.56
N LEU A 701 13.96 -13.51 33.63
CA LEU A 701 13.14 -12.28 33.68
C LEU A 701 12.42 -12.04 32.34
N LEU A 702 13.10 -12.26 31.22
CA LEU A 702 12.50 -12.21 29.88
C LEU A 702 11.34 -13.20 29.72
N LYS A 703 11.51 -14.46 30.15
CA LYS A 703 10.42 -15.45 30.12
C LYS A 703 9.24 -15.05 31.00
N LYS A 704 9.49 -14.48 32.19
CA LYS A 704 8.42 -13.94 33.06
C LYS A 704 7.65 -12.78 32.41
N ALA A 705 8.30 -12.02 31.54
CA ALA A 705 7.69 -10.93 30.76
C ALA A 705 6.99 -11.41 29.47
N GLY A 706 7.00 -12.72 29.19
CA GLY A 706 6.38 -13.32 28.01
C GLY A 706 7.22 -13.21 26.74
N VAL A 707 8.53 -12.97 26.87
CA VAL A 707 9.44 -12.89 25.72
C VAL A 707 9.87 -14.30 25.29
N THR A 708 9.88 -14.56 23.98
CA THR A 708 10.49 -15.76 23.41
C THR A 708 11.95 -15.51 23.05
N ILE A 709 12.81 -16.50 23.27
CA ILE A 709 14.27 -16.31 23.26
C ILE A 709 14.91 -17.26 22.27
N LYS A 710 15.67 -16.69 21.32
CA LYS A 710 16.64 -17.42 20.52
C LYS A 710 18.05 -17.19 21.07
N LEU A 711 18.81 -18.25 21.28
CA LEU A 711 20.19 -18.18 21.77
C LEU A 711 21.18 -18.61 20.68
N ASP A 712 22.13 -17.75 20.36
CA ASP A 712 23.25 -18.06 19.49
C ASP A 712 24.49 -18.38 20.35
N THR A 713 25.20 -19.47 20.06
CA THR A 713 26.36 -19.91 20.84
C THR A 713 27.42 -20.59 19.98
N ASN A 714 28.68 -20.52 20.41
CA ASN A 714 29.80 -21.30 19.88
C ASN A 714 29.92 -22.71 20.53
N GLY A 715 29.06 -23.02 21.51
CA GLY A 715 28.93 -24.34 22.13
C GLY A 715 30.01 -24.70 23.16
N THR A 716 30.78 -23.75 23.65
CA THR A 716 31.86 -24.00 24.63
C THR A 716 31.40 -24.18 26.08
N SER A 717 30.13 -23.88 26.40
CA SER A 717 29.59 -23.91 27.77
C SER A 717 28.40 -24.88 27.91
N PRO A 718 28.61 -26.21 27.82
CA PRO A 718 27.53 -27.21 27.85
C PRO A 718 26.69 -27.15 29.13
N GLU A 719 27.27 -26.77 30.27
CA GLU A 719 26.51 -26.70 31.54
C GLU A 719 25.48 -25.56 31.55
N ILE A 720 25.78 -24.43 30.89
CA ILE A 720 24.83 -23.33 30.76
C ILE A 720 23.68 -23.72 29.82
N LEU A 721 23.99 -24.41 28.72
CA LEU A 721 22.97 -24.94 27.82
C LEU A 721 22.07 -25.96 28.51
N ARG A 722 22.65 -26.90 29.27
CA ARG A 722 21.91 -27.89 30.07
C ARG A 722 20.93 -27.19 31.02
N GLN A 723 21.40 -26.15 31.71
CA GLN A 723 20.56 -25.39 32.62
C GLN A 723 19.44 -24.64 31.88
N ALA A 724 19.77 -23.94 30.78
CA ALA A 724 18.81 -23.21 29.97
C ALA A 724 17.69 -24.11 29.43
N PHE A 725 18.00 -25.33 29.00
CA PHE A 725 17.00 -26.32 28.56
C PHE A 725 16.17 -26.87 29.72
N SER A 726 16.81 -27.22 30.85
CA SER A 726 16.10 -27.75 32.02
C SER A 726 15.07 -26.77 32.59
N GLU A 727 15.36 -25.47 32.49
CA GLU A 727 14.50 -24.38 32.94
C GLU A 727 13.57 -23.84 31.84
N LYS A 728 13.61 -24.40 30.62
CA LYS A 728 12.84 -23.97 29.44
C LYS A 728 12.99 -22.47 29.12
N LEU A 729 14.22 -21.98 29.22
CA LEU A 729 14.54 -20.56 29.03
C LEU A 729 14.72 -20.18 27.56
N VAL A 730 14.89 -21.14 26.67
CA VAL A 730 15.19 -20.89 25.26
C VAL A 730 14.14 -21.59 24.40
N ASP A 731 13.68 -20.90 23.37
CA ASP A 731 12.67 -21.38 22.42
C ASP A 731 13.27 -21.72 21.04
N PHE A 732 14.51 -21.25 20.76
CA PHE A 732 15.30 -21.65 19.60
C PHE A 732 16.81 -21.57 19.89
N VAL A 733 17.63 -22.50 19.40
CA VAL A 733 19.10 -22.42 19.53
C VAL A 733 19.80 -22.46 18.18
N ALA A 734 20.68 -21.49 17.92
CA ALA A 734 21.65 -21.62 16.84
C ALA A 734 23.04 -21.88 17.42
N MET A 735 23.74 -22.89 16.90
CA MET A 735 25.11 -23.17 17.30
C MET A 735 26.05 -23.17 16.11
N ASP A 736 27.13 -22.40 16.22
CA ASP A 736 28.19 -22.40 15.21
C ASP A 736 29.20 -23.54 15.44
N ILE A 737 29.27 -24.47 14.50
CA ILE A 737 30.34 -25.46 14.37
C ILE A 737 31.38 -24.89 13.43
N LYS A 738 32.56 -24.57 13.94
CA LYS A 738 33.56 -23.76 13.19
C LYS A 738 34.35 -24.57 12.16
N CYS A 739 34.56 -25.86 12.40
CA CYS A 739 35.29 -26.81 11.53
C CYS A 739 35.25 -28.23 12.15
N ALA A 740 36.07 -29.17 11.66
CA ALA A 740 36.31 -30.43 12.34
C ALA A 740 36.91 -30.20 13.75
N LEU A 741 36.51 -31.03 14.73
CA LEU A 741 36.88 -30.85 16.15
C LEU A 741 38.39 -30.78 16.40
N GLU A 742 39.20 -31.41 15.55
CA GLU A 742 40.66 -31.41 15.67
C GLU A 742 41.31 -30.10 15.19
N LYS A 743 40.67 -29.36 14.26
CA LYS A 743 41.18 -28.13 13.67
C LYS A 743 40.76 -26.86 14.41
N TYR A 744 39.93 -26.94 15.46
CA TYR A 744 39.42 -25.77 16.20
C TYR A 744 40.50 -24.82 16.71
N LYS A 745 41.69 -25.32 17.10
CA LYS A 745 42.81 -24.45 17.50
C LYS A 745 43.25 -23.52 16.35
N THR A 746 43.32 -24.07 15.14
CA THR A 746 43.74 -23.38 13.93
C THR A 746 42.65 -22.42 13.45
N VAL A 747 41.40 -22.90 13.37
CA VAL A 747 40.29 -22.14 12.78
C VAL A 747 39.68 -21.11 13.74
N ALA A 748 39.59 -21.42 15.03
CA ALA A 748 38.96 -20.56 16.03
C ALA A 748 39.94 -19.87 17.00
N GLY A 749 41.25 -20.01 16.75
CA GLY A 749 42.33 -19.35 17.51
C GLY A 749 42.55 -19.86 18.94
N LYS A 750 41.71 -20.78 19.44
CA LYS A 750 41.80 -21.31 20.82
C LYS A 750 41.61 -22.82 20.82
N ARG A 751 42.37 -23.51 21.69
CA ARG A 751 42.26 -24.95 21.87
C ARG A 751 41.06 -25.27 22.76
N ILE A 752 40.07 -25.98 22.22
CA ILE A 752 38.93 -26.53 22.96
C ILE A 752 39.07 -28.05 23.01
N LYS A 753 38.64 -28.66 24.13
CA LYS A 753 38.55 -30.13 24.23
C LYS A 753 37.37 -30.61 23.37
N PRO A 754 37.57 -31.52 22.38
CA PRO A 754 36.49 -32.00 21.51
C PRO A 754 35.22 -32.46 22.25
N LYS A 755 35.40 -33.11 23.41
CA LYS A 755 34.30 -33.59 24.27
C LYS A 755 33.36 -32.48 24.74
N VAL A 756 33.83 -31.24 24.87
CA VAL A 756 33.00 -30.10 25.32
C VAL A 756 31.99 -29.71 24.24
N LEU A 757 32.47 -29.52 23.01
CA LEU A 757 31.62 -29.20 21.86
C LEU A 757 30.66 -30.35 21.55
N GLN A 758 31.16 -31.59 21.64
CA GLN A 758 30.35 -32.78 21.42
C GLN A 758 29.23 -32.93 22.48
N ALA A 759 29.50 -32.55 23.73
CA ALA A 759 28.47 -32.48 24.77
C ALA A 759 27.39 -31.43 24.46
N SER A 760 27.78 -30.22 24.02
CA SER A 760 26.82 -29.16 23.63
C SER A 760 25.97 -29.57 22.43
N ILE A 761 26.57 -30.17 21.41
CA ILE A 761 25.85 -30.66 20.22
C ILE A 761 24.84 -31.74 20.61
N THR A 762 25.24 -32.70 21.46
CA THR A 762 24.35 -33.75 21.96
C THR A 762 23.20 -33.14 22.76
N LEU A 763 23.49 -32.20 23.67
CA LEU A 763 22.47 -31.51 24.46
C LEU A 763 21.46 -30.76 23.60
N ILE A 764 21.91 -30.06 22.56
CA ILE A 764 21.01 -29.32 21.65
C ILE A 764 20.10 -30.31 20.91
N LYS A 765 20.66 -31.39 20.35
CA LYS A 765 19.89 -32.40 19.60
C LYS A 765 18.86 -33.13 20.45
N GLU A 766 19.17 -33.36 21.72
CA GLU A 766 18.29 -34.05 22.67
C GLU A 766 17.36 -33.10 23.45
N SER A 767 17.49 -31.78 23.27
CA SER A 767 16.75 -30.78 24.06
C SER A 767 15.24 -30.73 23.77
N GLY A 768 14.81 -31.15 22.57
CA GLY A 768 13.44 -30.94 22.08
C GLY A 768 13.11 -29.49 21.72
N VAL A 769 14.08 -28.57 21.79
CA VAL A 769 13.96 -27.17 21.34
C VAL A 769 14.36 -27.10 19.86
N PRO A 770 13.62 -26.37 18.99
CA PRO A 770 14.07 -26.13 17.62
C PRO A 770 15.49 -25.56 17.55
N TYR A 771 16.32 -26.08 16.64
CA TYR A 771 17.72 -25.69 16.54
C TYR A 771 18.24 -25.60 15.11
N GLU A 772 19.34 -24.88 14.92
CA GLU A 772 20.07 -24.77 13.66
C GLU A 772 21.58 -24.84 13.93
N PHE A 773 22.29 -25.77 13.28
CA PHE A 773 23.75 -25.78 13.29
C PHE A 773 24.28 -25.03 12.07
N ARG A 774 25.28 -24.19 12.28
CA ARG A 774 25.84 -23.30 11.25
C ARG A 774 27.35 -23.48 11.14
N THR A 775 27.89 -23.23 9.95
CA THR A 775 29.34 -23.08 9.76
C THR A 775 29.63 -21.93 8.80
N THR A 776 30.69 -21.17 9.06
CA THR A 776 31.16 -20.12 8.15
C THR A 776 32.27 -20.66 7.27
N VAL A 777 32.08 -20.61 5.96
CA VAL A 777 33.02 -21.13 4.97
C VAL A 777 34.07 -20.08 4.67
N VAL A 778 35.20 -20.17 5.35
CA VAL A 778 36.34 -19.26 5.20
C VAL A 778 37.36 -19.87 4.24
N PRO A 779 37.68 -19.20 3.11
CA PRO A 779 38.58 -19.77 2.12
C PRO A 779 39.95 -20.11 2.72
N SER A 780 40.51 -21.23 2.29
CA SER A 780 41.78 -21.80 2.77
C SER A 780 41.84 -22.20 4.26
N LEU A 781 40.79 -21.94 5.05
CA LEU A 781 40.76 -22.23 6.49
C LEU A 781 39.72 -23.29 6.86
N VAL A 782 38.62 -23.37 6.12
CA VAL A 782 37.59 -24.41 6.26
C VAL A 782 37.49 -25.14 4.91
N ASP A 783 37.93 -26.40 4.87
CA ASP A 783 37.91 -27.22 3.66
C ASP A 783 36.70 -28.16 3.59
N MET A 784 36.57 -28.91 2.49
CA MET A 784 35.45 -29.84 2.29
C MET A 784 35.39 -30.93 3.37
N GLU A 785 36.53 -31.41 3.88
CA GLU A 785 36.54 -32.41 4.96
C GLU A 785 35.98 -31.82 6.26
N ASP A 786 36.30 -30.55 6.56
CA ASP A 786 35.74 -29.84 7.70
C ASP A 786 34.22 -29.66 7.58
N LEU A 787 33.72 -29.38 6.38
CA LEU A 787 32.28 -29.19 6.12
C LEU A 787 31.51 -30.52 6.27
N PHE A 788 32.04 -31.62 5.72
CA PHE A 788 31.45 -32.95 5.90
C PHE A 788 31.45 -33.37 7.37
N GLU A 789 32.55 -33.13 8.09
CA GLU A 789 32.62 -33.45 9.51
C GLU A 789 31.66 -32.59 10.34
N ALA A 790 31.55 -31.29 10.04
CA ALA A 790 30.57 -30.41 10.67
C ALA A 790 29.12 -30.87 10.40
N LYS A 791 28.81 -31.31 9.18
CA LYS A 791 27.48 -31.85 8.80
C LYS A 791 27.19 -33.15 9.55
N ARG A 792 28.19 -34.03 9.67
CA ARG A 792 28.10 -35.26 10.46
C ARG A 792 27.81 -34.98 11.93
N LEU A 793 28.51 -34.00 12.52
CA LEU A 793 28.30 -33.59 13.91
C LEU A 793 26.90 -32.98 14.12
N ALA A 794 26.44 -32.15 13.19
CA ALA A 794 25.11 -31.56 13.21
C ALA A 794 23.97 -32.60 13.10
N GLY A 795 24.26 -33.80 12.58
CA GLY A 795 23.27 -34.85 12.39
C GLY A 795 22.62 -34.85 11.00
N GLY A 796 23.28 -34.26 10.01
CA GLY A 796 22.86 -34.26 8.60
C GLY A 796 22.37 -32.91 8.09
N ASP A 797 21.90 -32.02 8.96
CA ASP A 797 21.41 -30.69 8.59
C ASP A 797 22.38 -29.60 9.08
N LEU A 798 23.07 -28.94 8.15
CA LEU A 798 24.08 -27.92 8.42
C LEU A 798 23.89 -26.73 7.49
N LYS A 799 23.69 -25.55 8.07
CA LYS A 799 23.60 -24.31 7.32
C LYS A 799 24.98 -23.71 7.09
N MET A 800 25.33 -23.49 5.82
CA MET A 800 26.59 -22.88 5.43
C MET A 800 26.42 -21.37 5.27
N GLN A 801 27.36 -20.60 5.79
CA GLN A 801 27.41 -19.15 5.70
C GLN A 801 28.66 -18.73 4.94
N ARG A 802 28.52 -17.79 4.00
CA ARG A 802 29.65 -17.25 3.25
C ARG A 802 30.47 -16.32 4.14
N PHE A 803 31.79 -16.53 4.18
CA PHE A 803 32.70 -15.52 4.71
C PHE A 803 32.60 -14.25 3.87
N ARG A 804 32.44 -13.11 4.53
CA ARG A 804 32.60 -11.78 3.93
C ARG A 804 33.86 -11.12 4.48
N ASN A 805 34.52 -10.26 3.73
CA ASN A 805 35.63 -9.47 4.25
C ASN A 805 35.11 -8.12 4.78
N GLY A 806 35.95 -7.32 5.45
CA GLY A 806 35.52 -6.04 6.03
C GLY A 806 36.32 -5.57 7.24
N ASP A 807 36.23 -4.26 7.52
CA ASP A 807 37.04 -3.56 8.52
C ASP A 807 36.83 -4.03 9.97
N THR A 808 35.67 -4.61 10.27
CA THR A 808 35.31 -5.06 11.63
C THR A 808 35.84 -6.45 11.96
N ILE A 809 36.56 -7.10 11.04
CA ILE A 809 37.12 -8.44 11.28
C ILE A 809 38.24 -8.40 12.32
N LEU A 810 38.25 -9.40 13.20
CA LEU A 810 39.18 -9.51 14.33
C LEU A 810 40.66 -9.57 13.92
N GLY A 811 41.01 -10.39 12.92
CA GLY A 811 42.36 -10.51 12.40
C GLY A 811 42.59 -9.55 11.23
N GLU A 812 43.63 -8.71 11.32
CA GLU A 812 43.96 -7.73 10.29
C GLU A 812 44.18 -8.38 8.92
N ASP A 813 44.85 -9.54 8.88
CA ASP A 813 45.08 -10.33 7.66
C ASP A 813 43.79 -10.81 6.97
N TYR A 814 42.66 -10.79 7.68
CA TYR A 814 41.36 -11.25 7.17
C TYR A 814 40.45 -10.11 6.68
N ARG A 815 40.82 -8.84 6.90
CA ARG A 815 39.98 -7.68 6.52
C ARG A 815 39.85 -7.49 5.01
N ASP A 816 40.94 -7.76 4.29
CA ASP A 816 41.01 -7.71 2.81
C ASP A 816 41.13 -9.11 2.18
N PHE A 817 40.84 -10.16 2.95
CA PHE A 817 41.02 -11.54 2.48
C PHE A 817 39.99 -11.88 1.39
N PRO A 818 40.36 -12.68 0.37
CA PRO A 818 39.44 -13.00 -0.73
C PRO A 818 38.17 -13.68 -0.23
N GLU A 819 37.01 -13.23 -0.72
CA GLU A 819 35.75 -13.96 -0.54
C GLU A 819 35.62 -15.08 -1.58
N HIS A 820 34.81 -16.10 -1.28
CA HIS A 820 34.29 -16.96 -2.34
C HIS A 820 33.37 -16.15 -3.25
N THR A 821 33.49 -16.32 -4.56
CA THR A 821 32.45 -15.88 -5.50
C THR A 821 31.13 -16.61 -5.21
N GLU A 822 30.02 -16.05 -5.69
CA GLU A 822 28.70 -16.67 -5.53
C GLU A 822 28.67 -18.08 -6.14
N GLU A 823 29.25 -18.24 -7.33
CA GLU A 823 29.38 -19.53 -8.03
C GLU A 823 30.22 -20.56 -7.25
N GLU A 824 31.35 -20.14 -6.67
CA GLU A 824 32.20 -21.02 -5.86
C GLU A 824 31.49 -21.44 -4.56
N PHE A 825 30.81 -20.52 -3.90
CA PHE A 825 30.08 -20.81 -2.66
C PHE A 825 28.90 -21.75 -2.92
N ASP A 826 28.12 -21.51 -3.99
CA ASP A 826 27.00 -22.37 -4.37
C ASP A 826 27.47 -23.77 -4.76
N ALA A 827 28.61 -23.88 -5.43
CA ALA A 827 29.22 -25.18 -5.74
C ALA A 827 29.62 -25.95 -4.47
N LEU A 828 30.15 -25.27 -3.45
CA LEU A 828 30.47 -25.88 -2.16
C LEU A 828 29.20 -26.33 -1.41
N VAL A 829 28.16 -25.48 -1.40
CA VAL A 829 26.86 -25.82 -0.80
C VAL A 829 26.26 -27.06 -1.50
N ALA A 830 26.29 -27.11 -2.83
CA ALA A 830 25.79 -28.24 -3.62
C ALA A 830 26.58 -29.53 -3.41
N GLN A 831 27.88 -29.46 -3.13
CA GLN A 831 28.70 -30.65 -2.83
C GLN A 831 28.49 -31.18 -1.41
N VAL A 832 28.19 -30.28 -0.45
CA VAL A 832 27.93 -30.65 0.94
C VAL A 832 26.50 -31.13 1.13
N ALA A 833 25.52 -30.58 0.39
CA ALA A 833 24.11 -31.00 0.39
C ALA A 833 23.95 -32.47 0.01
#